data_AF-A0A2N2GZX9-F1
#
_entry.id   AF-A0A2N2GZX9-F1
#
_cell.length_a   1.000
_cell.length_b   1.000
_cell.length_c   1.000
_cell.angle_alpha   90.00
_cell.angle_beta   90.00
_cell.angle_gamma   90.00
#
_symmetry.space_group_name_H-M   'P 1'
#
loop_
_entity.id
_entity.type
_entity.pdbx_description
1 polymer ?
#
loop_
_entity_poly.entity_id
_entity_poly.type
_entity_poly.pdbx_seq_one_letter_code
_entity_poly.pdbx_strand_id
1 'polypeptide(L)'
;MKRQAKSDDRITTDFLIFMAPLPMNSAGTAPDPPVPSNDCDGKLSVKQGIFRIMVHNKYILPSGGGIWYPLYVETSLRSLPMSTRSLSFNHLICTAGRLVIFFSLLIGMGLLTTGCDDSSISHQVVCGDSIIDDAETCDDGNLETGDGCSDTCVIEAGWSCTGTPSVCATSCGDGIVAGAEGCDDGNRSPNDGCSGLCTVESGWSCAGSPSVCANTCGDGTLVGAETCDDGNLETGDGCSDTCVIEAGWNCGGTPSTCVTICRDGIVAGNEGCDDGNDIPNDGCSLSCTVENGWSCDGSPSICVGNCGDARIVGTETCDDGNTDPGDGCDDTCAIETGWFCAGSPSACAPVCGDGLLLGNEQESTRCDDGDLDPDDGCDGTCTVETGWTCAGVPSACTPVCGDSQILGTEICDDGNTDPNDGCDVSCSIETGWTCTGEPSECDTTCGDGLVRGTEQCDDGNSGSGDGCSATCTIEPGWGCEYPYVSCNVICGDGMILGSEQCDDGNTDPGDGCSATCQRETGWTCTGVPSLCDTVCGDNITAGLEQCDDGNLTPGDGCSEFCTLECGTDCFGPDGCLTPGGKCIRFTCRSGDAGPNFCTNCMGWADITYDQWMNGGYCSDLIATYRAHYGTATRCGGSASCCSGAGCVGGDNAWHFHDGVNNRGAGPCLGCSGDVNCSYWNFIYNDTYTRITACERLY
;
A
#
# COMPACT_ATOMS: atom_id res chain seq x y z
N MET A 1 -11.95 -18.93 -50.67
CA MET A 1 -11.88 -18.27 -52.00
C MET A 1 -10.96 -17.05 -51.92
N LYS A 2 -10.63 -16.38 -53.04
CA LYS A 2 -9.52 -15.41 -53.13
C LYS A 2 -9.85 -13.99 -52.62
N ARG A 3 -8.83 -13.38 -51.99
CA ARG A 3 -8.41 -11.95 -51.96
C ARG A 3 -9.36 -10.87 -52.54
N GLN A 4 -9.49 -9.76 -51.81
CA GLN A 4 -9.01 -8.43 -52.29
C GLN A 4 -8.75 -7.45 -51.12
N ALA A 5 -8.05 -6.34 -51.39
CA ALA A 5 -7.54 -5.40 -50.39
C ALA A 5 -7.58 -3.94 -50.89
N LYS A 6 -7.66 -2.98 -49.96
CA LYS A 6 -7.27 -1.54 -49.94
C LYS A 6 -7.88 -0.93 -48.67
N SER A 7 -7.16 -0.32 -47.72
CA SER A 7 -6.25 0.84 -47.72
C SER A 7 -6.97 2.18 -47.51
N ASP A 8 -6.32 3.03 -46.70
CA ASP A 8 -6.64 4.41 -46.34
C ASP A 8 -7.80 4.58 -45.32
N ASP A 9 -7.46 4.99 -44.08
CA ASP A 9 -7.62 6.41 -43.72
C ASP A 9 -6.77 6.84 -42.52
N ARG A 10 -6.58 8.16 -42.36
CA ARG A 10 -5.86 8.78 -41.22
C ARG A 10 -6.83 9.10 -40.08
N ILE A 11 -6.40 8.97 -38.83
CA ILE A 11 -7.08 9.58 -37.68
C ILE A 11 -6.11 10.48 -36.91
N THR A 12 -6.50 11.75 -36.83
CA THR A 12 -5.96 12.78 -35.94
C THR A 12 -6.60 12.69 -34.56
N THR A 13 -5.83 12.95 -33.50
CA THR A 13 -6.38 13.18 -32.16
C THR A 13 -5.69 14.38 -31.50
N ASP A 14 -6.39 15.53 -31.53
CA ASP A 14 -6.27 16.57 -30.50
C ASP A 14 -7.29 16.25 -29.39
N PHE A 15 -6.95 16.42 -28.10
CA PHE A 15 -7.64 17.40 -27.23
C PHE A 15 -7.15 17.47 -25.76
N LEU A 16 -7.01 18.72 -25.29
CA LEU A 16 -7.24 19.27 -23.93
C LEU A 16 -6.43 18.85 -22.68
N ILE A 17 -5.36 19.63 -22.47
CA ILE A 17 -4.99 20.41 -21.27
C ILE A 17 -5.97 20.41 -20.07
N PHE A 18 -5.43 20.21 -18.85
CA PHE A 18 -5.73 21.01 -17.64
C PHE A 18 -4.43 21.34 -16.88
N MET A 19 -4.42 22.41 -16.07
CA MET A 19 -3.21 23.01 -15.45
C MET A 19 -3.20 22.96 -13.91
N ALA A 20 -2.01 22.73 -13.34
CA ALA A 20 -1.46 23.37 -12.11
C ALA A 20 -2.17 23.09 -10.74
N PRO A 21 -1.54 23.32 -9.56
CA PRO A 21 -0.36 24.15 -9.31
C PRO A 21 0.78 23.57 -8.41
N LEU A 22 1.81 24.41 -8.25
CA LEU A 22 3.06 24.24 -7.48
C LEU A 22 2.85 24.39 -5.95
N PRO A 23 3.93 24.20 -5.17
CA PRO A 23 4.43 25.35 -4.39
C PRO A 23 5.90 25.71 -4.67
N MET A 24 6.22 27.00 -4.53
CA MET A 24 7.59 27.56 -4.53
C MET A 24 7.79 28.46 -3.30
N ASN A 25 9.04 28.52 -2.80
CA ASN A 25 9.75 29.59 -2.03
C ASN A 25 10.56 28.99 -0.86
N SER A 26 11.67 29.54 -0.36
CA SER A 26 12.67 30.56 -0.82
C SER A 26 13.79 30.66 0.26
N ALA A 27 14.96 31.29 0.11
CA ALA A 27 15.92 31.50 -1.00
C ALA A 27 17.22 32.09 -0.39
N GLY A 28 18.44 31.78 -0.87
CA GLY A 28 19.68 32.24 -0.20
C GLY A 28 21.03 32.07 -0.90
N THR A 29 21.41 33.06 -1.72
CA THR A 29 22.78 33.63 -1.92
C THR A 29 24.02 32.74 -2.20
N ALA A 30 24.68 33.01 -3.34
CA ALA A 30 26.09 32.72 -3.69
C ALA A 30 27.03 33.89 -3.21
N PRO A 31 28.38 33.96 -3.42
CA PRO A 31 29.22 33.18 -4.36
C PRO A 31 30.70 32.81 -4.00
N ASP A 32 31.28 31.89 -4.82
CA ASP A 32 32.67 31.83 -5.36
C ASP A 32 33.93 31.49 -4.47
N PRO A 33 35.05 31.01 -5.08
CA PRO A 33 35.74 29.77 -4.62
C PRO A 33 37.22 29.94 -4.16
N PRO A 34 37.92 28.82 -3.85
CA PRO A 34 39.18 28.56 -4.60
C PRO A 34 39.56 27.07 -4.88
N VAL A 35 40.23 26.90 -6.04
CA VAL A 35 41.35 26.02 -6.44
C VAL A 35 41.78 24.82 -5.55
N PRO A 36 41.99 23.60 -6.13
CA PRO A 36 42.56 22.45 -5.41
C PRO A 36 44.10 22.52 -5.29
N SER A 37 44.62 22.08 -4.15
CA SER A 37 46.05 21.80 -3.94
C SER A 37 46.34 20.31 -4.14
N ASN A 38 47.41 20.01 -4.89
CA ASN A 38 47.96 18.66 -4.96
C ASN A 38 48.51 18.24 -3.59
N ASP A 39 48.35 16.97 -3.23
CA ASP A 39 49.41 16.22 -2.55
C ASP A 39 49.32 14.73 -2.94
N CYS A 40 50.48 14.10 -3.08
CA CYS A 40 50.61 12.68 -3.42
C CYS A 40 51.67 12.04 -2.53
N ASP A 41 51.25 11.14 -1.65
CA ASP A 41 52.08 10.10 -1.01
C ASP A 41 51.12 9.11 -0.29
N GLY A 42 51.26 7.79 -0.39
CA GLY A 42 52.14 7.01 -1.28
C GLY A 42 51.93 5.49 -1.16
N LYS A 43 52.34 4.77 -2.21
CA LYS A 43 52.75 3.34 -2.29
C LYS A 43 51.88 2.23 -1.65
N LEU A 44 51.39 1.34 -2.53
CA LEU A 44 51.49 -0.12 -2.35
C LEU A 44 51.92 -0.79 -3.67
N SER A 45 52.63 -1.92 -3.58
CA SER A 45 53.04 -2.79 -4.72
C SER A 45 51.90 -3.79 -5.02
N VAL A 46 51.72 -4.37 -6.22
CA VAL A 46 52.51 -5.49 -6.79
C VAL A 46 52.32 -5.61 -8.33
N LYS A 47 53.20 -6.42 -8.93
CA LYS A 47 53.45 -6.77 -10.34
C LYS A 47 52.28 -6.96 -11.34
N GLN A 48 52.66 -6.69 -12.59
CA GLN A 48 52.34 -7.38 -13.86
C GLN A 48 50.98 -7.19 -14.56
N GLY A 49 51.08 -6.71 -15.81
CA GLY A 49 50.31 -7.28 -16.91
C GLY A 49 49.30 -6.35 -17.61
N ILE A 50 49.68 -5.89 -18.82
CA ILE A 50 48.83 -5.29 -19.87
C ILE A 50 48.67 -3.76 -19.81
N PHE A 51 49.41 -3.08 -20.70
CA PHE A 51 49.11 -1.71 -21.12
C PHE A 51 48.03 -1.72 -22.21
N ARG A 52 46.82 -1.27 -21.88
CA ARG A 52 45.90 -0.66 -22.87
C ARG A 52 45.83 0.84 -22.59
N ILE A 53 46.48 1.63 -23.45
CA ILE A 53 46.30 3.08 -23.45
C ILE A 53 44.90 3.39 -23.98
N MET A 54 43.99 3.79 -23.09
CA MET A 54 42.71 4.36 -23.47
C MET A 54 42.65 5.81 -22.97
N VAL A 55 42.74 6.75 -23.90
CA VAL A 55 42.61 8.19 -23.60
C VAL A 55 41.12 8.51 -23.51
N HIS A 56 40.62 8.83 -22.32
CA HIS A 56 39.28 9.39 -22.15
C HIS A 56 39.22 10.81 -22.73
N ASN A 57 38.75 10.93 -23.99
CA ASN A 57 38.29 12.20 -24.53
C ASN A 57 36.81 12.38 -24.20
N LYS A 58 36.54 13.31 -23.28
CA LYS A 58 35.20 13.67 -22.81
C LYS A 58 34.48 14.53 -23.86
N TYR A 59 33.54 13.95 -24.61
CA TYR A 59 32.57 14.72 -25.40
C TYR A 59 31.14 14.24 -25.16
N ILE A 60 30.32 15.16 -24.68
CA ILE A 60 28.86 15.04 -24.56
C ILE A 60 28.26 15.68 -25.80
N LEU A 61 27.46 14.95 -26.57
CA LEU A 61 26.30 15.49 -27.30
C LEU A 61 25.23 14.40 -27.49
N PRO A 62 23.94 14.77 -27.58
CA PRO A 62 22.83 13.82 -27.48
C PRO A 62 22.27 13.36 -28.84
N SER A 63 21.30 12.45 -28.74
CA SER A 63 20.27 12.08 -29.73
C SER A 63 20.65 11.17 -30.91
N GLY A 64 19.86 10.10 -31.07
CA GLY A 64 19.44 9.62 -32.39
C GLY A 64 20.12 8.38 -32.98
N GLY A 65 19.76 7.20 -32.48
CA GLY A 65 19.51 5.97 -33.26
C GLY A 65 20.55 5.46 -34.28
N GLY A 66 21.14 4.30 -34.00
CA GLY A 66 21.87 3.51 -35.00
C GLY A 66 22.18 2.09 -34.52
N ILE A 67 21.43 1.10 -34.99
CA ILE A 67 21.68 -0.33 -34.74
C ILE A 67 22.67 -0.85 -35.79
N TRP A 68 23.73 -1.54 -35.39
CA TRP A 68 24.63 -2.28 -36.28
C TRP A 68 25.03 -3.63 -35.70
N TYR A 69 25.06 -4.63 -36.59
CA TYR A 69 25.39 -6.04 -36.30
C TYR A 69 26.91 -6.26 -36.21
N PRO A 70 27.40 -7.28 -35.46
CA PRO A 70 28.80 -7.67 -35.49
C PRO A 70 29.16 -8.42 -36.78
N LEU A 71 30.28 -8.05 -37.40
CA LEU A 71 30.91 -8.81 -38.48
C LEU A 71 32.20 -9.45 -37.96
N TYR A 72 32.23 -10.78 -37.86
CA TYR A 72 33.45 -11.53 -37.57
C TYR A 72 34.30 -11.69 -38.84
N VAL A 73 35.62 -11.55 -38.70
CA VAL A 73 36.60 -12.09 -39.64
C VAL A 73 37.75 -12.69 -38.83
N GLU A 74 37.78 -14.01 -38.70
CA GLU A 74 38.99 -14.72 -38.31
C GLU A 74 39.88 -14.93 -39.54
N THR A 75 41.19 -14.84 -39.36
CA THR A 75 42.15 -15.68 -40.10
C THR A 75 43.28 -16.07 -39.15
N SER A 76 43.68 -17.34 -39.22
CA SER A 76 44.76 -17.91 -38.41
C SER A 76 45.77 -18.59 -39.32
N LEU A 77 47.05 -18.58 -38.93
CA LEU A 77 47.91 -19.77 -38.76
C LEU A 77 49.42 -19.47 -38.91
N ARG A 78 50.20 -19.87 -37.88
CA ARG A 78 51.59 -20.43 -37.93
C ARG A 78 52.73 -19.50 -38.44
N SER A 79 53.98 -19.57 -37.96
CA SER A 79 54.66 -20.45 -36.97
C SER A 79 56.07 -19.94 -36.61
N LEU A 80 56.47 -20.03 -35.32
CA LEU A 80 57.82 -20.32 -34.75
C LEU A 80 59.07 -19.47 -35.15
N PRO A 81 60.15 -19.43 -34.33
CA PRO A 81 60.26 -19.61 -32.86
C PRO A 81 60.97 -18.41 -32.16
N MET A 82 61.13 -18.49 -30.83
CA MET A 82 61.85 -17.51 -30.02
C MET A 82 63.38 -17.66 -30.10
N SER A 83 64.11 -16.56 -29.88
CA SER A 83 65.44 -16.60 -29.27
C SER A 83 65.61 -15.42 -28.32
N THR A 84 65.63 -15.72 -27.02
CA THR A 84 65.95 -14.78 -25.95
C THR A 84 67.45 -14.81 -25.67
N ARG A 85 68.10 -13.64 -25.65
CA ARG A 85 69.35 -13.44 -24.90
C ARG A 85 69.25 -12.12 -24.12
N SER A 86 69.27 -12.25 -22.80
CA SER A 86 69.35 -11.15 -21.85
C SER A 86 70.80 -10.86 -21.46
N LEU A 87 71.02 -9.68 -20.85
CA LEU A 87 72.20 -9.29 -20.06
C LEU A 87 73.52 -9.09 -20.84
N SER A 88 74.36 -8.11 -20.51
CA SER A 88 74.19 -6.93 -19.65
C SER A 88 75.15 -5.81 -20.11
N PHE A 89 74.94 -4.57 -19.65
CA PHE A 89 75.97 -3.53 -19.71
C PHE A 89 75.93 -2.70 -18.42
N ASN A 90 77.05 -2.68 -17.70
CA ASN A 90 77.36 -1.66 -16.69
C ASN A 90 78.87 -1.40 -16.69
N HIS A 91 79.23 -0.11 -16.71
CA HIS A 91 80.38 0.60 -16.11
C HIS A 91 81.71 -0.12 -15.72
N LEU A 92 82.90 0.52 -15.71
CA LEU A 92 83.44 1.78 -16.28
C LEU A 92 84.96 1.90 -15.92
N ILE A 93 85.79 2.52 -16.78
CA ILE A 93 87.08 3.23 -16.48
C ILE A 93 88.39 2.46 -16.09
N CYS A 94 89.43 2.74 -16.90
CA CYS A 94 90.91 2.91 -16.66
C CYS A 94 91.71 1.98 -15.70
N THR A 95 92.99 1.66 -15.93
CA THR A 95 94.13 2.49 -16.42
C THR A 95 95.19 1.65 -17.19
N ALA A 96 95.65 2.12 -18.36
CA ALA A 96 96.99 2.71 -18.64
C ALA A 96 98.17 1.73 -18.90
N GLY A 97 98.88 1.93 -20.03
CA GLY A 97 100.17 1.26 -20.32
C GLY A 97 100.48 1.06 -21.81
N ARG A 98 100.98 2.09 -22.50
CA ARG A 98 101.65 1.91 -23.82
C ARG A 98 103.14 1.61 -23.59
N LEU A 99 103.72 0.63 -24.28
CA LEU A 99 105.12 0.74 -24.71
C LEU A 99 105.39 -0.04 -26.01
N VAL A 100 106.28 0.52 -26.82
CA VAL A 100 106.77 0.01 -28.10
C VAL A 100 108.14 -0.63 -27.89
N ILE A 101 108.45 -1.72 -28.60
CA ILE A 101 109.85 -2.04 -28.93
C ILE A 101 109.98 -2.20 -30.44
N PHE A 102 110.86 -1.37 -31.00
CA PHE A 102 111.44 -1.45 -32.35
C PHE A 102 112.95 -1.64 -32.17
N PHE A 103 113.69 -1.77 -33.28
CA PHE A 103 115.12 -2.13 -33.39
C PHE A 103 115.34 -3.65 -33.37
N SER A 104 115.71 -4.31 -34.48
CA SER A 104 116.76 -4.03 -35.48
C SER A 104 118.16 -4.04 -34.88
N LEU A 105 119.11 -4.71 -35.53
CA LEU A 105 120.11 -4.05 -36.42
C LEU A 105 121.40 -4.89 -36.57
N LEU A 106 121.88 -5.08 -37.82
CA LEU A 106 123.28 -5.40 -38.21
C LEU A 106 123.84 -6.79 -37.75
N ILE A 107 124.77 -7.50 -38.41
CA ILE A 107 125.68 -7.33 -39.58
C ILE A 107 125.69 -8.71 -40.30
N GLY A 108 125.88 -8.93 -41.61
CA GLY A 108 126.23 -8.06 -42.75
C GLY A 108 127.40 -8.65 -43.56
N MET A 109 127.21 -8.82 -44.88
CA MET A 109 128.24 -9.23 -45.88
C MET A 109 128.80 -10.67 -45.74
N GLY A 110 129.19 -11.37 -46.81
CA GLY A 110 129.18 -11.02 -48.23
C GLY A 110 129.66 -12.19 -49.11
N LEU A 111 129.70 -11.97 -50.42
CA LEU A 111 130.13 -12.89 -51.50
C LEU A 111 131.28 -13.84 -51.12
N LEU A 112 131.22 -15.09 -51.60
CA LEU A 112 132.06 -15.54 -52.73
C LEU A 112 131.67 -16.94 -53.24
N THR A 113 131.63 -17.09 -54.55
CA THR A 113 131.67 -18.39 -55.24
C THR A 113 133.12 -18.84 -55.40
N THR A 114 133.48 -20.01 -54.88
CA THR A 114 134.49 -20.96 -55.43
C THR A 114 134.48 -22.21 -54.56
N GLY A 115 134.71 -23.40 -55.13
CA GLY A 115 134.56 -24.68 -54.42
C GLY A 115 135.85 -25.37 -53.99
N CYS A 116 135.72 -26.69 -53.79
CA CYS A 116 136.71 -27.73 -53.47
C CYS A 116 137.08 -27.94 -51.98
N ASP A 117 136.61 -29.11 -51.49
CA ASP A 117 137.33 -30.15 -50.71
C ASP A 117 137.75 -29.79 -49.27
N ASP A 118 137.53 -30.56 -48.20
CA ASP A 118 137.34 -32.01 -48.03
C ASP A 118 136.83 -32.35 -46.60
N SER A 119 136.00 -33.38 -46.49
CA SER A 119 135.68 -34.28 -45.36
C SER A 119 135.95 -33.88 -43.89
N SER A 120 134.88 -33.77 -43.10
CA SER A 120 134.72 -34.55 -41.85
C SER A 120 133.24 -34.75 -41.51
N ILE A 121 132.83 -35.99 -41.25
CA ILE A 121 131.42 -36.36 -40.94
C ILE A 121 131.24 -36.37 -39.41
N SER A 122 130.27 -35.61 -38.92
CA SER A 122 129.65 -35.83 -37.61
C SER A 122 128.38 -36.63 -37.81
N HIS A 123 128.12 -37.64 -36.96
CA HIS A 123 126.79 -38.23 -36.87
C HIS A 123 125.83 -37.13 -36.40
N GLN A 124 124.69 -36.99 -37.08
CA GLN A 124 123.64 -36.05 -36.72
C GLN A 124 122.49 -36.91 -36.21
N VAL A 125 122.04 -36.64 -34.98
CA VAL A 125 120.82 -37.22 -34.41
C VAL A 125 119.64 -36.69 -35.23
N VAL A 126 118.76 -37.58 -35.72
CA VAL A 126 117.66 -37.24 -36.63
C VAL A 126 116.40 -37.95 -36.17
N CYS A 127 115.56 -37.20 -35.46
CA CYS A 127 114.25 -37.65 -35.05
C CYS A 127 113.38 -38.07 -36.25
N GLY A 128 112.63 -39.15 -36.06
CA GLY A 128 111.73 -39.76 -37.02
C GLY A 128 112.37 -40.81 -37.93
N ASP A 129 113.51 -41.40 -37.56
CA ASP A 129 114.23 -42.39 -38.39
C ASP A 129 114.14 -43.84 -37.89
N SER A 130 113.31 -44.09 -36.87
CA SER A 130 113.00 -45.39 -36.23
C SER A 130 114.09 -45.98 -35.34
N ILE A 131 115.14 -45.22 -35.00
CA ILE A 131 116.11 -45.57 -33.95
C ILE A 131 116.10 -44.51 -32.84
N ILE A 132 116.50 -44.89 -31.62
CA ILE A 132 116.67 -43.95 -30.51
C ILE A 132 118.18 -43.75 -30.32
N ASP A 133 118.68 -42.58 -30.67
CA ASP A 133 120.07 -42.16 -30.46
C ASP A 133 120.30 -41.65 -29.02
N ASP A 134 121.57 -41.45 -28.62
CA ASP A 134 122.01 -41.07 -27.26
C ASP A 134 121.38 -39.77 -26.69
N ALA A 135 120.64 -39.00 -27.49
CA ALA A 135 120.00 -37.73 -27.11
C ALA A 135 118.45 -37.77 -27.14
N GLU A 136 117.86 -38.88 -27.55
CA GLU A 136 116.41 -39.02 -27.77
C GLU A 136 115.76 -39.82 -26.63
N THR A 137 114.46 -39.59 -26.39
CA THR A 137 113.70 -40.33 -25.36
C THR A 137 112.62 -41.24 -25.95
N CYS A 138 112.24 -40.97 -27.19
CA CYS A 138 111.44 -41.81 -28.07
C CYS A 138 111.87 -41.51 -29.51
N ASP A 139 111.49 -42.38 -30.44
CA ASP A 139 111.47 -42.17 -31.89
C ASP A 139 110.51 -43.23 -32.46
N ASP A 140 109.37 -42.83 -33.01
CA ASP A 140 108.35 -43.72 -33.58
C ASP A 140 108.42 -43.81 -35.12
N GLY A 141 109.47 -43.27 -35.73
CA GLY A 141 109.69 -43.24 -37.16
C GLY A 141 108.97 -42.12 -37.90
N ASN A 142 108.50 -41.08 -37.22
CA ASN A 142 107.91 -39.91 -37.86
C ASN A 142 108.15 -38.57 -37.11
N LEU A 143 107.42 -37.49 -37.47
CA LEU A 143 107.59 -36.13 -36.95
C LEU A 143 106.23 -35.44 -36.66
N GLU A 144 105.16 -36.22 -36.49
CA GLU A 144 103.79 -35.75 -36.26
C GLU A 144 103.52 -35.59 -34.75
N THR A 145 103.63 -34.38 -34.23
CA THR A 145 103.28 -34.11 -32.82
C THR A 145 101.83 -34.49 -32.52
N GLY A 146 101.60 -35.25 -31.44
CA GLY A 146 100.28 -35.69 -30.98
C GLY A 146 100.03 -37.20 -31.05
N ASP A 147 101.00 -38.01 -31.46
CA ASP A 147 100.96 -39.49 -31.45
C ASP A 147 101.81 -40.13 -30.32
N GLY A 148 102.46 -39.30 -29.50
CA GLY A 148 103.22 -39.69 -28.33
C GLY A 148 104.72 -39.42 -28.40
N CYS A 149 105.29 -39.20 -29.59
CA CYS A 149 106.66 -38.70 -29.72
C CYS A 149 106.69 -37.36 -30.46
N SER A 150 107.22 -36.32 -29.81
CA SER A 150 107.26 -35.00 -30.43
C SER A 150 108.20 -34.95 -31.65
N ASP A 151 108.05 -33.90 -32.47
CA ASP A 151 108.97 -33.52 -33.56
C ASP A 151 110.44 -33.24 -33.13
N THR A 152 110.73 -33.40 -31.84
CA THR A 152 112.03 -33.25 -31.18
C THR A 152 112.44 -34.51 -30.40
N CYS A 153 111.75 -35.63 -30.61
CA CYS A 153 112.00 -36.95 -30.01
C CYS A 153 111.98 -36.96 -28.47
N VAL A 154 111.08 -36.14 -27.94
CA VAL A 154 110.71 -36.10 -26.52
C VAL A 154 109.34 -36.77 -26.36
N ILE A 155 109.22 -37.70 -25.40
CA ILE A 155 107.93 -38.32 -25.07
C ILE A 155 106.94 -37.22 -24.68
N GLU A 156 105.78 -37.22 -25.34
CA GLU A 156 104.75 -36.21 -25.13
C GLU A 156 104.04 -36.42 -23.78
N ALA A 157 103.53 -35.34 -23.17
CA ALA A 157 102.80 -35.42 -21.91
C ALA A 157 101.48 -36.22 -22.09
N GLY A 158 101.19 -37.14 -21.17
CA GLY A 158 100.09 -38.10 -21.31
C GLY A 158 100.47 -39.41 -22.01
N TRP A 159 101.72 -39.57 -22.50
CA TRP A 159 102.13 -40.74 -23.27
C TRP A 159 103.26 -41.55 -22.61
N SER A 160 103.25 -42.85 -22.89
CA SER A 160 104.28 -43.81 -22.49
C SER A 160 104.76 -44.58 -23.73
N CYS A 161 105.97 -44.27 -24.16
CA CYS A 161 106.61 -44.87 -25.33
C CYS A 161 107.56 -46.01 -24.94
N THR A 162 107.49 -47.14 -25.64
CA THR A 162 108.39 -48.28 -25.41
C THR A 162 108.82 -48.94 -26.72
N GLY A 163 110.07 -49.42 -26.78
CA GLY A 163 110.62 -50.12 -27.95
C GLY A 163 111.47 -49.23 -28.86
N THR A 164 111.98 -49.82 -29.94
CA THR A 164 112.74 -49.17 -31.03
C THR A 164 112.34 -49.80 -32.37
N PRO A 165 111.60 -49.12 -33.27
CA PRO A 165 110.93 -47.83 -33.04
C PRO A 165 109.97 -47.87 -31.84
N SER A 166 109.77 -46.70 -31.26
CA SER A 166 108.87 -46.45 -30.14
C SER A 166 107.44 -46.73 -30.53
N VAL A 167 106.75 -47.51 -29.70
CA VAL A 167 105.30 -47.61 -29.73
C VAL A 167 104.78 -46.86 -28.52
N CYS A 168 104.10 -45.75 -28.77
CA CYS A 168 103.52 -44.89 -27.76
C CYS A 168 102.06 -45.27 -27.48
N ALA A 169 101.69 -45.26 -26.20
CA ALA A 169 100.33 -45.45 -25.74
C ALA A 169 99.99 -44.38 -24.70
N THR A 170 98.72 -43.99 -24.64
CA THR A 170 98.25 -42.96 -23.70
C THR A 170 98.22 -43.52 -22.27
N SER A 171 98.38 -42.65 -21.28
CA SER A 171 98.74 -43.02 -19.90
C SER A 171 97.63 -42.85 -18.89
N CYS A 172 96.38 -43.11 -19.29
CA CYS A 172 95.16 -43.07 -18.48
C CYS A 172 95.31 -43.03 -16.95
N GLY A 173 94.67 -42.06 -16.32
CA GLY A 173 94.67 -41.77 -14.89
C GLY A 173 95.81 -40.85 -14.46
N ASP A 174 96.36 -40.03 -15.35
CA ASP A 174 97.38 -39.02 -15.02
C ASP A 174 96.84 -37.57 -15.02
N GLY A 175 95.57 -37.40 -15.40
CA GLY A 175 94.86 -36.13 -15.48
C GLY A 175 95.03 -35.40 -16.80
N ILE A 176 95.58 -36.03 -17.84
CA ILE A 176 95.83 -35.43 -19.15
C ILE A 176 95.12 -36.24 -20.24
N VAL A 177 94.00 -35.73 -20.77
CA VAL A 177 93.34 -36.34 -21.94
C VAL A 177 94.27 -36.24 -23.16
N ALA A 178 94.86 -37.35 -23.57
CA ALA A 178 95.83 -37.44 -24.66
C ALA A 178 95.39 -38.42 -25.77
N GLY A 179 95.80 -38.16 -27.01
CA GLY A 179 95.61 -39.07 -28.14
C GLY A 179 94.15 -39.51 -28.38
N ALA A 180 93.88 -40.80 -28.09
CA ALA A 180 92.59 -41.45 -28.33
C ALA A 180 91.69 -41.53 -27.07
N GLU A 181 92.07 -40.90 -25.97
CA GLU A 181 91.30 -40.90 -24.73
C GLU A 181 90.02 -40.06 -24.84
N GLY A 182 88.92 -40.59 -24.31
CA GLY A 182 87.65 -39.87 -24.21
C GLY A 182 87.54 -39.01 -22.95
N CYS A 183 88.32 -39.33 -21.91
CA CYS A 183 88.40 -38.63 -20.63
C CYS A 183 89.67 -39.07 -19.90
N ASP A 184 90.12 -38.30 -18.91
CA ASP A 184 91.09 -38.72 -17.89
C ASP A 184 90.85 -37.86 -16.64
N ASP A 185 90.28 -38.46 -15.59
CA ASP A 185 89.90 -37.77 -14.36
C ASP A 185 91.01 -37.76 -13.29
N GLY A 186 92.22 -38.20 -13.65
CA GLY A 186 93.35 -38.36 -12.74
C GLY A 186 93.36 -39.67 -11.96
N ASN A 187 92.52 -40.65 -12.34
CA ASN A 187 92.40 -41.93 -11.65
C ASN A 187 92.06 -43.10 -12.61
N ARG A 188 91.85 -44.33 -12.09
CA ARG A 188 91.52 -45.55 -12.89
C ARG A 188 90.37 -46.37 -12.30
N SER A 189 89.60 -45.77 -11.41
CA SER A 189 88.43 -46.42 -10.80
C SER A 189 87.30 -46.40 -11.81
N PRO A 190 86.58 -47.50 -12.05
CA PRO A 190 85.37 -47.47 -12.86
C PRO A 190 84.18 -46.98 -12.01
N ASN A 191 83.16 -46.43 -12.68
CA ASN A 191 81.89 -45.91 -12.15
C ASN A 191 81.96 -44.51 -11.47
N ASP A 192 82.99 -43.71 -11.77
CA ASP A 192 83.05 -42.26 -11.49
C ASP A 192 82.90 -41.40 -12.76
N GLY A 193 82.68 -42.05 -13.90
CA GLY A 193 82.42 -41.45 -15.21
C GLY A 193 83.56 -41.58 -16.20
N CYS A 194 84.78 -41.87 -15.73
CA CYS A 194 85.91 -42.18 -16.61
C CYS A 194 86.44 -43.59 -16.34
N SER A 195 86.30 -44.48 -17.33
CA SER A 195 86.69 -45.88 -17.12
C SER A 195 88.20 -46.00 -16.90
N GLY A 196 88.65 -47.11 -16.28
CA GLY A 196 90.07 -47.45 -16.17
C GLY A 196 90.80 -47.72 -17.52
N LEU A 197 90.14 -47.47 -18.66
CA LEU A 197 90.69 -47.43 -20.02
C LEU A 197 90.53 -46.03 -20.67
N CYS A 198 90.18 -45.01 -19.90
CA CYS A 198 90.01 -43.62 -20.31
C CYS A 198 88.98 -43.43 -21.44
N THR A 199 87.88 -44.17 -21.30
CA THR A 199 86.66 -44.01 -22.08
C THR A 199 85.57 -43.46 -21.19
N VAL A 200 84.83 -42.45 -21.65
CA VAL A 200 83.63 -41.95 -20.96
C VAL A 200 82.67 -43.12 -20.72
N GLU A 201 82.20 -43.26 -19.50
CA GLU A 201 81.28 -44.33 -19.11
C GLU A 201 79.83 -44.02 -19.53
N SER A 202 79.02 -45.05 -19.78
CA SER A 202 77.60 -44.85 -20.14
C SER A 202 76.85 -44.21 -18.98
N GLY A 203 76.02 -43.20 -19.26
CA GLY A 203 75.37 -42.36 -18.24
C GLY A 203 76.19 -41.13 -17.84
N TRP A 204 77.40 -40.92 -18.37
CA TRP A 204 78.28 -39.83 -17.94
C TRP A 204 78.71 -38.90 -19.08
N SER A 205 78.93 -37.65 -18.72
CA SER A 205 79.46 -36.59 -19.57
C SER A 205 80.68 -35.97 -18.90
N CYS A 206 81.85 -36.14 -19.53
CA CYS A 206 83.12 -35.68 -19.00
C CYS A 206 83.65 -34.49 -19.80
N ALA A 207 84.17 -33.47 -19.11
CA ALA A 207 84.78 -32.30 -19.75
C ALA A 207 86.00 -31.80 -18.98
N GLY A 208 87.00 -31.30 -19.72
CA GLY A 208 88.24 -30.77 -19.16
C GLY A 208 89.42 -31.76 -19.16
N SER A 209 90.57 -31.26 -18.73
CA SER A 209 91.83 -32.01 -18.57
C SER A 209 92.55 -31.43 -17.34
N PRO A 210 92.47 -32.07 -16.15
CA PRO A 210 91.74 -33.32 -15.88
C PRO A 210 90.25 -33.22 -16.15
N SER A 211 89.66 -34.33 -16.61
CA SER A 211 88.24 -34.46 -16.86
C SER A 211 87.45 -34.42 -15.55
N VAL A 212 86.42 -33.59 -15.52
CA VAL A 212 85.38 -33.63 -14.49
C VAL A 212 84.16 -34.26 -15.13
N CYS A 213 83.74 -35.42 -14.62
CA CYS A 213 82.59 -36.15 -15.10
C CYS A 213 81.35 -35.83 -14.25
N ALA A 214 80.22 -35.66 -14.93
CA ALA A 214 78.90 -35.54 -14.32
C ALA A 214 77.97 -36.59 -14.92
N ASN A 215 77.02 -37.05 -14.12
CA ASN A 215 75.94 -37.93 -14.53
C ASN A 215 75.00 -37.19 -15.52
N THR A 216 74.45 -37.92 -16.48
CA THR A 216 73.73 -37.36 -17.65
C THR A 216 72.23 -37.56 -17.46
N CYS A 217 71.62 -36.62 -16.74
CA CYS A 217 70.20 -36.70 -16.44
C CYS A 217 69.33 -36.76 -17.71
N GLY A 218 68.30 -37.60 -17.65
CA GLY A 218 67.30 -37.83 -18.68
C GLY A 218 67.71 -38.84 -19.75
N ASP A 219 68.64 -39.76 -19.45
CA ASP A 219 69.11 -40.78 -20.41
C ASP A 219 68.56 -42.20 -20.15
N GLY A 220 67.83 -42.37 -19.05
CA GLY A 220 67.21 -43.62 -18.61
C GLY A 220 68.12 -44.51 -17.75
N THR A 221 69.32 -44.04 -17.41
CA THR A 221 70.27 -44.74 -16.53
C THR A 221 70.36 -44.06 -15.16
N LEU A 222 70.69 -44.83 -14.13
CA LEU A 222 70.77 -44.32 -12.75
C LEU A 222 72.20 -44.57 -12.23
N VAL A 223 73.05 -43.55 -12.31
CA VAL A 223 74.49 -43.61 -12.04
C VAL A 223 74.96 -42.47 -11.13
N GLY A 224 76.07 -42.72 -10.41
CA GLY A 224 76.73 -41.69 -9.60
C GLY A 224 75.84 -41.13 -8.49
N ALA A 225 75.38 -39.89 -8.66
CA ALA A 225 74.62 -39.12 -7.68
C ALA A 225 73.11 -38.96 -8.03
N GLU A 226 72.65 -39.55 -9.14
CA GLU A 226 71.23 -39.61 -9.48
C GLU A 226 70.41 -40.26 -8.35
N THR A 227 69.24 -39.69 -8.07
CA THR A 227 68.21 -40.31 -7.19
C THR A 227 67.01 -40.83 -7.97
N CYS A 228 66.81 -40.31 -9.19
CA CYS A 228 65.93 -40.81 -10.23
C CYS A 228 66.55 -40.48 -11.59
N ASP A 229 66.05 -41.12 -12.65
CA ASP A 229 66.18 -40.74 -14.06
C ASP A 229 65.11 -41.53 -14.82
N ASP A 230 64.12 -40.85 -15.40
CA ASP A 230 62.99 -41.45 -16.13
C ASP A 230 63.17 -41.45 -17.66
N GLY A 231 64.34 -41.06 -18.15
CA GLY A 231 64.66 -40.95 -19.57
C GLY A 231 64.23 -39.64 -20.22
N ASN A 232 63.95 -38.58 -19.45
CA ASN A 232 63.69 -37.25 -19.99
C ASN A 232 64.11 -36.08 -19.05
N LEU A 233 63.76 -34.83 -19.40
CA LEU A 233 64.16 -33.60 -18.69
C LEU A 233 62.96 -32.66 -18.41
N GLU A 234 61.74 -33.20 -18.36
CA GLU A 234 60.49 -32.46 -18.13
C GLU A 234 60.17 -32.41 -16.63
N THR A 235 60.59 -31.33 -15.96
CA THR A 235 60.21 -31.10 -14.55
C THR A 235 58.70 -31.15 -14.33
N GLY A 236 58.23 -31.90 -13.33
CA GLY A 236 56.82 -32.06 -12.99
C GLY A 236 56.23 -33.44 -13.26
N ASP A 237 57.02 -34.41 -13.73
CA ASP A 237 56.64 -35.83 -13.91
C ASP A 237 57.22 -36.77 -12.82
N GLY A 238 57.96 -36.20 -11.86
CA GLY A 238 58.52 -36.88 -10.71
C GLY A 238 60.04 -36.95 -10.67
N CYS A 239 60.73 -36.74 -11.81
CA CYS A 239 62.18 -36.57 -11.81
C CYS A 239 62.58 -35.21 -12.36
N SER A 240 63.29 -34.42 -11.55
CA SER A 240 63.71 -33.08 -11.98
C SER A 240 64.75 -33.12 -13.10
N ASP A 241 64.94 -32.00 -13.79
CA ASP A 241 66.03 -31.75 -14.76
C ASP A 241 67.46 -31.86 -14.17
N THR A 242 67.58 -32.15 -12.89
CA THR A 242 68.82 -32.41 -12.13
C THR A 242 68.85 -33.80 -11.49
N CYS A 243 67.92 -34.68 -11.87
CA CYS A 243 67.79 -36.07 -11.44
C CYS A 243 67.65 -36.26 -9.92
N VAL A 244 66.92 -35.30 -9.33
CA VAL A 244 66.43 -35.32 -7.96
C VAL A 244 64.95 -35.66 -7.97
N ILE A 245 64.52 -36.64 -7.16
CA ILE A 245 63.10 -36.96 -7.00
C ILE A 245 62.34 -35.71 -6.56
N GLU A 246 61.27 -35.38 -7.26
CA GLU A 246 60.46 -34.20 -6.98
C GLU A 246 59.58 -34.40 -5.73
N ALA A 247 59.23 -33.30 -5.06
CA ALA A 247 58.35 -33.36 -3.89
C ALA A 247 56.93 -33.80 -4.30
N GLY A 248 56.29 -34.68 -3.52
CA GLY A 248 55.03 -35.34 -3.88
C GLY A 248 55.21 -36.61 -4.71
N TRP A 249 56.44 -37.08 -4.99
CA TRP A 249 56.68 -38.24 -5.85
C TRP A 249 57.52 -39.35 -5.21
N ASN A 250 57.21 -40.58 -5.60
CA ASN A 250 57.97 -41.78 -5.28
C ASN A 250 58.42 -42.45 -6.58
N CYS A 251 59.73 -42.40 -6.85
CA CYS A 251 60.34 -42.97 -8.05
C CYS A 251 61.09 -44.27 -7.75
N GLY A 252 61.03 -45.23 -8.66
CA GLY A 252 61.83 -46.44 -8.59
C GLY A 252 61.96 -47.17 -9.92
N GLY A 253 63.00 -47.99 -10.05
CA GLY A 253 63.37 -48.67 -11.30
C GLY A 253 64.51 -47.99 -12.05
N THR A 254 64.89 -48.58 -13.18
CA THR A 254 65.87 -48.03 -14.13
C THR A 254 65.45 -48.40 -15.57
N PRO A 255 64.93 -47.46 -16.39
CA PRO A 255 64.56 -46.09 -16.04
C PRO A 255 63.57 -46.01 -14.87
N SER A 256 63.61 -44.90 -14.16
CA SER A 256 62.74 -44.59 -13.04
C SER A 256 61.31 -44.44 -13.52
N THR A 257 60.37 -45.08 -12.83
CA THR A 257 58.94 -44.80 -12.98
C THR A 257 58.48 -44.11 -11.71
N CYS A 258 58.01 -42.88 -11.85
CA CYS A 258 57.53 -42.07 -10.74
C CYS A 258 56.00 -42.16 -10.62
N VAL A 259 55.51 -42.20 -9.38
CA VAL A 259 54.10 -42.12 -9.02
C VAL A 259 53.92 -41.09 -7.91
N THR A 260 52.79 -40.39 -7.89
CA THR A 260 52.50 -39.38 -6.87
C THR A 260 52.22 -40.02 -5.51
N ILE A 261 52.49 -39.29 -4.43
CA ILE A 261 52.32 -39.73 -3.04
C ILE A 261 51.06 -39.09 -2.45
N CYS A 262 49.92 -39.69 -2.77
CA CYS A 262 48.65 -39.25 -2.20
C CYS A 262 48.66 -39.27 -0.65
N ARG A 263 48.15 -38.18 -0.07
CA ARG A 263 48.03 -37.84 1.37
C ARG A 263 49.31 -37.33 2.02
N ASP A 264 50.22 -36.73 1.26
CA ASP A 264 51.40 -36.03 1.82
C ASP A 264 51.20 -34.50 1.97
N GLY A 265 50.05 -33.99 1.51
CA GLY A 265 49.69 -32.57 1.51
C GLY A 265 50.21 -31.80 0.29
N ILE A 266 50.71 -32.47 -0.74
CA ILE A 266 51.27 -31.87 -1.96
C ILE A 266 50.53 -32.38 -3.19
N VAL A 267 49.65 -31.57 -3.78
CA VAL A 267 49.04 -31.89 -5.08
C VAL A 267 50.12 -31.96 -6.16
N ALA A 268 50.43 -33.18 -6.64
CA ALA A 268 51.46 -33.45 -7.63
C ALA A 268 50.90 -34.15 -8.88
N GLY A 269 51.58 -33.99 -10.02
CA GLY A 269 51.30 -34.73 -11.25
C GLY A 269 49.84 -34.70 -11.72
N ASN A 270 49.15 -35.84 -11.58
CA ASN A 270 47.78 -36.05 -12.02
C ASN A 270 46.75 -36.14 -10.88
N GLU A 271 47.11 -35.72 -9.68
CA GLU A 271 46.20 -35.66 -8.53
C GLU A 271 45.17 -34.54 -8.70
N GLY A 272 43.92 -34.83 -8.32
CA GLY A 272 42.85 -33.83 -8.32
C GLY A 272 42.80 -33.01 -7.04
N CYS A 273 43.38 -33.53 -5.95
CA CYS A 273 43.45 -32.92 -4.62
C CYS A 273 44.45 -33.72 -3.75
N ASP A 274 44.95 -33.12 -2.68
CA ASP A 274 45.65 -33.78 -1.58
C ASP A 274 45.50 -32.94 -0.31
N ASP A 275 44.65 -33.36 0.62
CA ASP A 275 44.37 -32.66 1.88
C ASP A 275 45.30 -33.09 3.05
N GLY A 276 46.27 -33.98 2.78
CA GLY A 276 47.21 -34.50 3.76
C GLY A 276 46.61 -35.42 4.83
N ASN A 277 45.43 -36.03 4.59
CA ASN A 277 44.68 -36.73 5.63
C ASN A 277 44.06 -38.07 5.18
N ASP A 278 43.54 -38.87 6.12
CA ASP A 278 43.08 -40.26 5.92
C ASP A 278 41.55 -40.43 6.03
N ILE A 279 40.79 -39.33 6.11
CA ILE A 279 39.34 -39.31 6.26
C ILE A 279 38.69 -39.40 4.86
N PRO A 280 37.77 -40.34 4.60
CA PRO A 280 37.01 -40.36 3.36
C PRO A 280 35.71 -39.55 3.49
N ASN A 281 35.23 -38.96 2.39
CA ASN A 281 34.01 -38.12 2.31
C ASN A 281 34.14 -36.72 2.95
N ASP A 282 35.34 -36.15 3.02
CA ASP A 282 35.62 -34.74 3.37
C ASP A 282 36.09 -33.90 2.17
N GLY A 283 36.05 -34.49 0.96
CA GLY A 283 36.22 -33.83 -0.32
C GLY A 283 37.39 -34.34 -1.14
N CYS A 284 38.42 -34.92 -0.51
CA CYS A 284 39.49 -35.60 -1.22
C CYS A 284 39.48 -37.11 -0.95
N SER A 285 39.41 -37.90 -2.02
CA SER A 285 39.39 -39.35 -1.86
C SER A 285 40.74 -39.89 -1.39
N LEU A 286 40.73 -41.08 -0.80
CA LEU A 286 41.93 -41.87 -0.49
C LEU A 286 42.81 -42.23 -1.72
N SER A 287 42.39 -41.85 -2.93
CA SER A 287 43.12 -41.96 -4.19
C SER A 287 43.41 -40.61 -4.85
N CYS A 288 43.34 -39.51 -4.09
CA CYS A 288 43.64 -38.14 -4.52
C CYS A 288 42.82 -37.70 -5.74
N THR A 289 41.53 -38.06 -5.70
CA THR A 289 40.51 -37.59 -6.63
C THR A 289 39.48 -36.76 -5.85
N VAL A 290 39.12 -35.59 -6.37
CA VAL A 290 38.02 -34.79 -5.81
C VAL A 290 36.75 -35.64 -5.76
N GLU A 291 36.07 -35.63 -4.61
CA GLU A 291 34.86 -36.40 -4.38
C GLU A 291 33.63 -35.69 -4.97
N ASN A 292 32.60 -36.46 -5.34
CA ASN A 292 31.46 -35.89 -6.07
C ASN A 292 30.59 -34.99 -5.18
N GLY A 293 30.53 -33.69 -5.53
CA GLY A 293 29.88 -32.63 -4.75
C GLY A 293 30.86 -31.72 -4.04
N TRP A 294 32.16 -31.85 -4.28
CA TRP A 294 33.19 -31.01 -3.68
C TRP A 294 33.99 -30.24 -4.72
N SER A 295 34.57 -29.13 -4.29
CA SER A 295 35.61 -28.38 -5.00
C SER A 295 36.80 -28.20 -4.05
N CYS A 296 37.99 -28.55 -4.52
CA CYS A 296 39.22 -28.50 -3.75
C CYS A 296 40.22 -27.56 -4.44
N ASP A 297 40.83 -26.66 -3.68
CA ASP A 297 41.92 -25.78 -4.16
C ASP A 297 43.02 -25.70 -3.10
N GLY A 298 44.24 -25.36 -3.53
CA GLY A 298 45.43 -25.30 -2.69
C GLY A 298 46.18 -26.62 -2.53
N SER A 299 47.31 -26.52 -1.82
CA SER A 299 48.26 -27.60 -1.55
C SER A 299 48.90 -27.32 -0.17
N PRO A 300 48.46 -27.98 0.92
CA PRO A 300 47.38 -28.98 0.96
C PRO A 300 46.03 -28.42 0.50
N SER A 301 45.24 -29.27 -0.15
CA SER A 301 43.92 -28.96 -0.65
C SER A 301 42.94 -28.68 0.49
N ILE A 302 42.19 -27.60 0.36
CA ILE A 302 41.04 -27.29 1.19
C ILE A 302 39.81 -27.55 0.33
N CYS A 303 39.02 -28.55 0.71
CA CYS A 303 37.80 -28.91 0.01
C CYS A 303 36.58 -28.26 0.65
N VAL A 304 35.69 -27.73 -0.20
CA VAL A 304 34.39 -27.16 0.18
C VAL A 304 33.29 -27.85 -0.62
N GLY A 305 32.08 -27.90 -0.06
CA GLY A 305 30.91 -28.38 -0.80
C GLY A 305 30.56 -27.45 -1.97
N ASN A 306 30.00 -28.03 -3.03
CA ASN A 306 29.53 -27.31 -4.21
C ASN A 306 28.06 -26.95 -4.05
N CYS A 307 27.78 -25.77 -3.50
CA CYS A 307 26.42 -25.31 -3.38
C CYS A 307 25.69 -25.23 -4.73
N GLY A 308 24.47 -25.76 -4.77
CA GLY A 308 23.60 -25.85 -5.94
C GLY A 308 23.78 -27.11 -6.77
N ASP A 309 24.40 -28.17 -6.24
CA ASP A 309 24.57 -29.45 -6.93
C ASP A 309 23.55 -30.54 -6.52
N ALA A 310 22.59 -30.17 -5.67
CA ALA A 310 21.51 -30.97 -5.10
C ALA A 310 21.95 -32.02 -4.05
N ARG A 311 23.15 -31.86 -3.47
CA ARG A 311 23.72 -32.73 -2.43
C ARG A 311 24.03 -31.90 -1.19
N ILE A 312 23.99 -32.53 -0.02
CA ILE A 312 24.44 -31.88 1.23
C ILE A 312 25.70 -32.62 1.70
N VAL A 313 26.84 -31.95 1.62
CA VAL A 313 28.17 -32.43 2.00
C VAL A 313 28.92 -31.40 2.86
N GLY A 314 29.92 -31.86 3.62
CA GLY A 314 30.76 -30.98 4.43
C GLY A 314 30.00 -30.14 5.45
N THR A 315 29.97 -28.82 5.23
CA THR A 315 29.35 -27.82 6.12
C THR A 315 28.01 -27.29 5.62
N GLU A 316 27.51 -27.77 4.48
CA GLU A 316 26.23 -27.37 3.91
C GLU A 316 25.07 -27.75 4.86
N THR A 317 24.08 -26.86 4.97
CA THR A 317 22.88 -27.09 5.81
C THR A 317 21.62 -27.33 4.97
N CYS A 318 21.64 -26.87 3.72
CA CYS A 318 20.71 -27.15 2.65
C CYS A 318 21.48 -27.22 1.33
N ASP A 319 20.80 -27.68 0.28
CA ASP A 319 21.14 -27.52 -1.14
C ASP A 319 19.91 -28.00 -1.92
N ASP A 320 19.21 -27.10 -2.61
CA ASP A 320 17.99 -27.38 -3.39
C ASP A 320 18.26 -27.63 -4.89
N GLY A 321 19.53 -27.64 -5.30
CA GLY A 321 19.97 -27.79 -6.68
C GLY A 321 20.15 -26.47 -7.44
N ASN A 322 20.18 -25.33 -6.75
CA ASN A 322 20.52 -24.03 -7.35
C ASN A 322 21.23 -23.08 -6.35
N THR A 323 21.43 -21.82 -6.73
CA THR A 323 22.13 -20.79 -5.91
C THR A 323 21.44 -19.42 -6.00
N ASP A 324 20.13 -19.38 -6.30
CA ASP A 324 19.34 -18.15 -6.41
C ASP A 324 18.76 -17.81 -5.02
N PRO A 325 19.25 -16.77 -4.32
CA PRO A 325 18.78 -16.46 -2.97
C PRO A 325 17.30 -16.02 -2.95
N GLY A 326 16.58 -16.39 -1.90
CA GLY A 326 15.17 -16.10 -1.68
C GLY A 326 14.20 -17.26 -1.88
N ASP A 327 14.69 -18.49 -2.12
CA ASP A 327 13.90 -19.72 -2.22
C ASP A 327 14.12 -20.70 -1.03
N GLY A 328 14.92 -20.29 -0.05
CA GLY A 328 15.16 -20.98 1.22
C GLY A 328 16.56 -21.51 1.43
N CYS A 329 17.40 -21.60 0.38
CA CYS A 329 18.82 -21.94 0.51
C CYS A 329 19.70 -20.86 -0.14
N ASP A 330 20.59 -20.24 0.65
CA ASP A 330 21.41 -19.15 0.14
C ASP A 330 22.59 -19.61 -0.74
N ASP A 331 23.29 -18.65 -1.36
CA ASP A 331 24.46 -18.91 -2.23
C ASP A 331 25.69 -19.48 -1.49
N THR A 332 25.57 -19.71 -0.18
CA THR A 332 26.55 -20.41 0.67
C THR A 332 26.02 -21.73 1.25
N CYS A 333 24.84 -22.16 0.82
CA CYS A 333 24.13 -23.36 1.28
C CYS A 333 23.80 -23.33 2.79
N ALA A 334 23.55 -22.12 3.30
CA ALA A 334 22.90 -21.88 4.57
C ALA A 334 21.38 -21.73 4.40
N ILE A 335 20.60 -22.34 5.31
CA ILE A 335 19.14 -22.16 5.33
C ILE A 335 18.82 -20.69 5.61
N GLU A 336 17.99 -20.10 4.75
CA GLU A 336 17.59 -18.70 4.86
C GLU A 336 16.69 -18.45 6.10
N THR A 337 16.70 -17.22 6.61
CA THR A 337 15.87 -16.85 7.77
C THR A 337 14.39 -16.87 7.37
N GLY A 338 13.56 -17.57 8.15
CA GLY A 338 12.14 -17.79 7.87
C GLY A 338 11.86 -18.98 6.94
N TRP A 339 12.86 -19.82 6.68
CA TRP A 339 12.69 -21.03 5.86
C TRP A 339 13.05 -22.31 6.63
N PHE A 340 12.37 -23.40 6.27
CA PHE A 340 12.66 -24.75 6.70
C PHE A 340 12.95 -25.62 5.48
N CYS A 341 14.17 -26.15 5.41
CA CYS A 341 14.62 -27.03 4.34
C CYS A 341 14.78 -28.47 4.84
N ALA A 342 14.32 -29.44 4.05
CA ALA A 342 14.49 -30.86 4.36
C ALA A 342 14.71 -31.72 3.10
N GLY A 343 15.57 -32.74 3.23
CA GLY A 343 15.90 -33.68 2.16
C GLY A 343 17.27 -33.43 1.52
N SER A 344 17.58 -34.22 0.49
CA SER A 344 18.69 -33.98 -0.44
C SER A 344 18.24 -34.56 -1.80
N PRO A 345 17.92 -33.73 -2.82
CA PRO A 345 17.88 -32.26 -2.77
C PRO A 345 16.96 -31.73 -1.66
N SER A 346 17.30 -30.56 -1.14
CA SER A 346 16.49 -29.84 -0.16
C SER A 346 15.20 -29.36 -0.80
N ALA A 347 14.08 -29.70 -0.18
CA ALA A 347 12.82 -29.01 -0.42
C ALA A 347 12.67 -27.98 0.70
N CYS A 348 12.77 -26.70 0.32
CA CYS A 348 12.56 -25.57 1.24
C CYS A 348 11.12 -25.09 1.18
N ALA A 349 10.58 -24.73 2.34
CA ALA A 349 9.29 -24.08 2.50
C ALA A 349 9.42 -22.97 3.56
N PRO A 350 8.67 -21.87 3.45
CA PRO A 350 8.57 -20.88 4.52
C PRO A 350 8.10 -21.48 5.85
N VAL A 351 8.49 -20.84 6.96
CA VAL A 351 8.13 -21.27 8.32
C VAL A 351 6.86 -20.56 8.76
N CYS A 352 5.75 -21.29 8.70
CA CYS A 352 4.47 -20.80 9.18
C CYS A 352 4.50 -20.46 10.68
N GLY A 353 3.93 -19.31 11.03
CA GLY A 353 3.79 -18.78 12.37
C GLY A 353 5.01 -18.02 12.88
N ASP A 354 5.82 -17.42 11.99
CA ASP A 354 7.00 -16.63 12.37
C ASP A 354 6.84 -15.11 12.18
N GLY A 355 5.74 -14.67 11.59
CA GLY A 355 5.36 -13.28 11.36
C GLY A 355 5.99 -12.67 10.10
N LEU A 356 6.66 -13.48 9.27
CA LEU A 356 7.17 -13.10 7.96
C LEU A 356 6.20 -13.56 6.86
N LEU A 357 6.39 -13.07 5.63
CA LEU A 357 5.57 -13.50 4.49
C LEU A 357 6.51 -13.75 3.30
N LEU A 358 6.94 -15.00 3.15
CA LEU A 358 8.04 -15.40 2.26
C LEU A 358 7.56 -16.38 1.19
N GLY A 359 8.31 -16.46 0.09
CA GLY A 359 8.04 -17.44 -0.98
C GLY A 359 6.59 -17.49 -1.45
N ASN A 360 5.92 -18.61 -1.19
CA ASN A 360 4.55 -18.88 -1.60
C ASN A 360 3.47 -18.35 -0.62
N GLU A 361 3.85 -17.79 0.54
CA GLU A 361 2.91 -17.15 1.48
C GLU A 361 2.45 -15.77 1.00
N GLN A 362 3.20 -15.15 0.08
CA GLN A 362 2.84 -13.87 -0.55
C GLN A 362 1.64 -13.96 -1.51
N GLU A 363 1.14 -15.17 -1.77
CA GLU A 363 -0.07 -15.42 -2.56
C GLU A 363 -1.34 -15.12 -1.75
N SER A 364 -2.36 -14.52 -2.36
CA SER A 364 -3.58 -14.04 -1.65
C SER A 364 -4.47 -15.13 -1.04
N THR A 365 -4.09 -16.41 -1.14
CA THR A 365 -4.75 -17.54 -0.45
C THR A 365 -3.96 -18.04 0.76
N ARG A 366 -2.86 -17.34 1.10
CA ARG A 366 -1.98 -17.64 2.23
C ARG A 366 -1.81 -16.41 3.12
N CYS A 367 -1.27 -16.68 4.30
CA CYS A 367 -1.11 -15.74 5.40
C CYS A 367 0.00 -16.28 6.32
N ASP A 368 0.44 -15.43 7.23
CA ASP A 368 1.19 -15.75 8.45
C ASP A 368 0.98 -14.55 9.38
N ASP A 369 0.27 -14.75 10.48
CA ASP A 369 -0.07 -13.76 11.52
C ASP A 369 0.90 -13.77 12.71
N GLY A 370 1.85 -14.69 12.73
CA GLY A 370 2.88 -14.83 13.75
C GLY A 370 2.60 -15.89 14.82
N ASP A 371 1.59 -16.75 14.66
CA ASP A 371 1.49 -17.99 15.43
C ASP A 371 0.87 -19.19 14.65
N LEU A 372 0.24 -20.14 15.34
CA LEU A 372 -0.23 -21.43 14.80
C LEU A 372 -1.57 -21.84 15.42
N ASP A 373 -2.25 -20.95 16.14
CA ASP A 373 -3.54 -21.22 16.77
C ASP A 373 -4.64 -21.14 15.69
N PRO A 374 -5.41 -22.22 15.43
CA PRO A 374 -6.49 -22.17 14.45
C PRO A 374 -7.71 -21.37 14.96
N ASP A 375 -8.60 -21.03 14.04
CA ASP A 375 -9.85 -20.27 14.24
C ASP A 375 -9.68 -18.74 14.48
N ASP A 376 -8.54 -18.14 14.11
CA ASP A 376 -8.28 -16.68 14.14
C ASP A 376 -8.04 -16.03 12.76
N GLY A 377 -8.14 -16.82 11.69
CA GLY A 377 -8.04 -16.39 10.30
C GLY A 377 -6.84 -16.94 9.52
N CYS A 378 -5.77 -17.41 10.17
CA CYS A 378 -4.70 -18.16 9.51
C CYS A 378 -4.51 -19.54 10.12
N ASP A 379 -4.75 -20.59 9.34
CA ASP A 379 -4.58 -21.95 9.86
C ASP A 379 -3.08 -22.28 10.07
N GLY A 380 -2.79 -23.26 10.93
CA GLY A 380 -1.42 -23.76 11.17
C GLY A 380 -0.75 -24.45 9.95
N THR A 381 -1.27 -24.26 8.73
CA THR A 381 -0.61 -24.56 7.46
C THR A 381 -0.38 -23.33 6.57
N CYS A 382 -0.59 -22.14 7.14
CA CYS A 382 -0.50 -20.82 6.53
C CYS A 382 -1.42 -20.64 5.34
N THR A 383 -2.68 -21.06 5.51
CA THR A 383 -3.78 -20.82 4.58
C THR A 383 -4.88 -19.99 5.24
N VAL A 384 -5.42 -19.03 4.49
CA VAL A 384 -6.49 -18.15 4.98
C VAL A 384 -7.73 -18.99 5.24
N GLU A 385 -8.27 -18.89 6.45
CA GLU A 385 -9.43 -19.66 6.87
C GLU A 385 -10.71 -19.20 6.13
N THR A 386 -11.70 -20.10 6.05
CA THR A 386 -12.96 -19.77 5.35
C THR A 386 -13.76 -18.77 6.17
N GLY A 387 -14.19 -17.67 5.54
CA GLY A 387 -14.86 -16.55 6.22
C GLY A 387 -13.90 -15.48 6.77
N TRP A 388 -12.61 -15.55 6.43
CA TRP A 388 -11.62 -14.55 6.83
C TRP A 388 -10.93 -13.86 5.65
N THR A 389 -10.43 -12.65 5.89
CA THR A 389 -9.50 -11.95 5.00
C THR A 389 -8.28 -11.49 5.77
N CYS A 390 -7.09 -11.78 5.25
CA CYS A 390 -5.82 -11.45 5.88
C CYS A 390 -5.00 -10.48 5.02
N ALA A 391 -4.38 -9.48 5.65
CA ALA A 391 -3.54 -8.50 4.95
C ALA A 391 -2.43 -7.93 5.85
N GLY A 392 -1.27 -7.63 5.26
CA GLY A 392 -0.12 -7.05 5.95
C GLY A 392 1.01 -8.04 6.17
N VAL A 393 2.03 -7.61 6.93
CA VAL A 393 3.12 -8.46 7.45
C VAL A 393 3.49 -7.97 8.86
N PRO A 394 3.26 -8.75 9.94
CA PRO A 394 2.47 -9.99 9.95
C PRO A 394 1.05 -9.76 9.40
N SER A 395 0.43 -10.84 8.97
CA SER A 395 -0.92 -10.86 8.42
C SER A 395 -1.91 -10.48 9.51
N ALA A 396 -2.61 -9.36 9.36
CA ALA A 396 -3.75 -9.06 10.22
C ALA A 396 -4.99 -9.67 9.56
N CYS A 397 -5.55 -10.71 10.19
CA CYS A 397 -6.77 -11.34 9.74
C CYS A 397 -8.01 -10.68 10.36
N THR A 398 -9.04 -10.50 9.55
CA THR A 398 -10.36 -9.98 9.95
C THR A 398 -11.47 -10.84 9.36
N PRO A 399 -12.52 -11.16 10.13
CA PRO A 399 -13.71 -11.84 9.61
C PRO A 399 -14.35 -11.10 8.43
N VAL A 400 -15.03 -11.84 7.56
CA VAL A 400 -15.66 -11.31 6.33
C VAL A 400 -17.12 -11.02 6.59
N CYS A 401 -17.38 -9.78 6.99
CA CYS A 401 -18.74 -9.31 7.19
C CYS A 401 -19.60 -9.39 5.91
N GLY A 402 -20.80 -9.91 6.05
CA GLY A 402 -21.80 -10.14 5.02
C GLY A 402 -21.72 -11.52 4.36
N ASP A 403 -21.10 -12.52 4.99
CA ASP A 403 -20.94 -13.88 4.44
C ASP A 403 -21.93 -14.92 4.99
N SER A 404 -22.81 -14.51 5.91
CA SER A 404 -23.81 -15.31 6.66
C SER A 404 -23.26 -16.19 7.79
N GLN A 405 -22.01 -15.99 8.23
CA GLN A 405 -21.42 -16.66 9.40
C GLN A 405 -21.09 -15.62 10.49
N ILE A 406 -20.93 -16.05 11.75
CA ILE A 406 -20.46 -15.16 12.83
C ILE A 406 -19.15 -15.71 13.37
N LEU A 407 -18.03 -15.11 12.96
CA LEU A 407 -16.67 -15.57 13.24
C LEU A 407 -15.87 -14.53 14.06
N GLY A 408 -14.91 -15.02 14.85
CA GLY A 408 -13.95 -14.19 15.57
C GLY A 408 -14.59 -13.11 16.46
N THR A 409 -14.50 -11.85 16.01
CA THR A 409 -14.99 -10.65 16.72
C THR A 409 -16.38 -10.18 16.31
N GLU A 410 -17.02 -10.81 15.33
CA GLU A 410 -18.34 -10.44 14.84
C GLU A 410 -19.42 -10.65 15.91
N ILE A 411 -20.40 -9.74 15.94
CA ILE A 411 -21.55 -9.82 16.87
C ILE A 411 -22.89 -9.91 16.13
N CYS A 412 -22.88 -9.70 14.82
CA CYS A 412 -23.95 -10.00 13.87
C CYS A 412 -23.32 -10.29 12.50
N ASP A 413 -24.08 -10.92 11.60
CA ASP A 413 -23.84 -10.97 10.15
C ASP A 413 -25.17 -11.35 9.49
N ASP A 414 -25.80 -10.44 8.74
CA ASP A 414 -27.11 -10.66 8.09
C ASP A 414 -26.99 -11.10 6.62
N GLY A 415 -25.79 -11.51 6.19
CA GLY A 415 -25.48 -11.95 4.84
C GLY A 415 -25.30 -10.80 3.84
N ASN A 416 -25.13 -9.57 4.30
CA ASN A 416 -24.79 -8.44 3.44
C ASN A 416 -23.96 -7.34 4.14
N THR A 417 -23.76 -6.19 3.48
CA THR A 417 -22.99 -5.04 4.04
C THR A 417 -23.66 -3.68 3.74
N ASP A 418 -24.96 -3.67 3.45
CA ASP A 418 -25.71 -2.43 3.28
C ASP A 418 -25.96 -1.82 4.66
N PRO A 419 -25.63 -0.54 4.91
CA PRO A 419 -25.94 0.09 6.19
C PRO A 419 -27.45 0.31 6.35
N ASN A 420 -27.93 0.30 7.60
CA ASN A 420 -29.29 0.60 8.05
C ASN A 420 -30.36 -0.49 7.88
N ASP A 421 -29.96 -1.75 7.88
CA ASP A 421 -30.79 -2.96 8.06
C ASP A 421 -30.56 -3.70 9.40
N GLY A 422 -29.46 -3.42 10.09
CA GLY A 422 -29.24 -3.78 11.50
C GLY A 422 -27.83 -4.26 11.82
N CYS A 423 -27.07 -4.73 10.83
CA CYS A 423 -25.67 -5.10 10.98
C CYS A 423 -24.79 -4.19 10.10
N ASP A 424 -23.84 -3.46 10.69
CA ASP A 424 -23.03 -2.52 9.90
C ASP A 424 -21.92 -3.20 9.09
N VAL A 425 -21.25 -2.43 8.22
CA VAL A 425 -20.10 -2.85 7.39
C VAL A 425 -18.90 -3.44 8.15
N SER A 426 -18.93 -3.41 9.48
CA SER A 426 -17.93 -3.98 10.39
C SER A 426 -18.54 -5.03 11.33
N CYS A 427 -19.68 -5.61 10.94
CA CYS A 427 -20.43 -6.64 11.65
C CYS A 427 -20.68 -6.32 13.13
N SER A 428 -20.96 -5.04 13.37
CA SER A 428 -21.43 -4.50 14.63
C SER A 428 -22.92 -4.17 14.55
N ILE A 429 -23.67 -4.55 15.59
CA ILE A 429 -25.11 -4.26 15.68
C ILE A 429 -25.31 -2.74 15.70
N GLU A 430 -26.11 -2.24 14.76
CA GLU A 430 -26.44 -0.83 14.67
C GLU A 430 -27.25 -0.35 15.89
N THR A 431 -27.11 0.93 16.25
CA THR A 431 -27.89 1.51 17.35
C THR A 431 -29.39 1.39 17.07
N GLY A 432 -30.17 0.93 18.05
CA GLY A 432 -31.62 0.77 17.91
C GLY A 432 -32.04 -0.53 17.21
N TRP A 433 -31.11 -1.45 16.95
CA TRP A 433 -31.40 -2.77 16.41
C TRP A 433 -31.02 -3.88 17.39
N THR A 434 -31.69 -5.02 17.25
CA THR A 434 -31.38 -6.27 17.92
C THR A 434 -31.29 -7.40 16.91
N CYS A 435 -30.08 -7.94 16.74
CA CYS A 435 -29.80 -9.04 15.83
C CYS A 435 -29.71 -10.37 16.60
N THR A 436 -30.29 -11.44 16.05
CA THR A 436 -30.20 -12.79 16.63
C THR A 436 -30.12 -13.87 15.55
N GLY A 437 -29.42 -14.97 15.83
CA GLY A 437 -29.27 -16.09 14.90
C GLY A 437 -27.98 -16.04 14.08
N GLU A 438 -27.82 -17.05 13.22
CA GLU A 438 -26.73 -17.18 12.25
C GLU A 438 -27.33 -17.81 10.97
N PRO A 439 -27.41 -17.06 9.84
CA PRO A 439 -27.22 -15.61 9.75
C PRO A 439 -28.14 -14.84 10.70
N SER A 440 -27.71 -13.64 11.09
CA SER A 440 -28.44 -12.71 11.94
C SER A 440 -29.72 -12.23 11.26
N GLU A 441 -30.85 -12.46 11.92
CA GLU A 441 -32.08 -11.73 11.65
C GLU A 441 -32.11 -10.52 12.60
N CYS A 442 -32.13 -9.30 12.04
CA CYS A 442 -32.12 -8.04 12.78
C CYS A 442 -33.50 -7.38 12.78
N ASP A 443 -34.05 -7.16 13.98
CA ASP A 443 -35.30 -6.42 14.21
C ASP A 443 -35.00 -5.07 14.90
N THR A 444 -35.86 -4.07 14.69
CA THR A 444 -35.74 -2.76 15.34
C THR A 444 -36.20 -2.81 16.80
N THR A 445 -35.60 -1.97 17.65
CA THR A 445 -35.83 -1.95 19.10
C THR A 445 -36.95 -1.00 19.47
N CYS A 446 -38.19 -1.49 19.40
CA CYS A 446 -39.36 -0.67 19.72
C CYS A 446 -39.35 -0.12 21.15
N GLY A 447 -39.53 1.19 21.28
CA GLY A 447 -39.59 1.95 22.52
C GLY A 447 -38.28 2.63 22.91
N ASP A 448 -37.35 2.84 21.95
CA ASP A 448 -36.07 3.54 22.18
C ASP A 448 -36.09 5.04 21.77
N GLY A 449 -37.16 5.46 21.10
CA GLY A 449 -37.39 6.81 20.60
C GLY A 449 -36.85 7.08 19.19
N LEU A 450 -36.50 6.05 18.40
CA LEU A 450 -35.84 6.18 17.10
C LEU A 450 -36.52 5.35 15.98
N VAL A 451 -37.58 5.90 15.38
CA VAL A 451 -38.29 5.25 14.25
C VAL A 451 -37.35 4.89 13.09
N ARG A 452 -37.12 3.58 12.90
CA ARG A 452 -36.23 2.98 11.90
C ARG A 452 -36.86 1.74 11.25
N GLY A 453 -36.20 1.20 10.22
CA GLY A 453 -36.58 -0.07 9.59
C GLY A 453 -38.06 -0.16 9.18
N THR A 454 -38.82 -0.99 9.91
CA THR A 454 -40.25 -1.25 9.64
C THR A 454 -41.23 -0.49 10.56
N GLU A 455 -40.71 0.32 11.49
CA GLU A 455 -41.50 1.02 12.49
C GLU A 455 -42.35 2.13 11.88
N GLN A 456 -43.56 2.29 12.42
CA GLN A 456 -44.49 3.34 12.02
C GLN A 456 -44.50 4.50 13.02
N CYS A 457 -44.04 4.25 14.24
CA CYS A 457 -43.89 5.20 15.34
C CYS A 457 -42.90 4.64 16.38
N ASP A 458 -42.41 5.48 17.28
CA ASP A 458 -41.73 5.07 18.52
C ASP A 458 -41.80 6.23 19.53
N ASP A 459 -42.67 6.12 20.52
CA ASP A 459 -42.90 7.17 21.54
C ASP A 459 -41.92 7.10 22.73
N GLY A 460 -40.85 6.31 22.62
CA GLY A 460 -39.81 6.15 23.64
C GLY A 460 -40.20 5.23 24.78
N ASN A 461 -41.24 4.39 24.61
CA ASN A 461 -41.57 3.34 25.55
C ASN A 461 -42.27 2.13 24.90
N SER A 462 -42.30 0.99 25.59
CA SER A 462 -43.01 -0.22 25.11
C SER A 462 -44.47 -0.24 25.57
N GLY A 463 -45.13 0.93 25.49
CA GLY A 463 -46.48 1.19 25.96
C GLY A 463 -47.55 0.63 25.03
N SER A 464 -48.81 0.90 25.36
CA SER A 464 -49.95 0.77 24.45
C SER A 464 -51.11 1.57 25.05
N GLY A 465 -51.86 2.28 24.22
CA GLY A 465 -52.85 3.30 24.62
C GLY A 465 -52.30 4.73 24.71
N ASP A 466 -51.05 4.93 24.30
CA ASP A 466 -50.31 6.20 24.18
C ASP A 466 -50.05 6.62 22.72
N GLY A 467 -50.52 5.82 21.75
CA GLY A 467 -50.54 6.13 20.33
C GLY A 467 -49.50 5.39 19.50
N CYS A 468 -48.46 4.85 20.14
CA CYS A 468 -47.61 3.82 19.57
C CYS A 468 -47.79 2.49 20.32
N SER A 469 -47.90 1.39 19.57
CA SER A 469 -48.03 0.06 20.19
C SER A 469 -46.68 -0.48 20.67
N ALA A 470 -46.71 -1.50 21.53
CA ALA A 470 -45.51 -2.23 21.95
C ALA A 470 -44.81 -3.02 20.80
N THR A 471 -45.31 -2.92 19.57
CA THR A 471 -44.66 -3.42 18.34
C THR A 471 -44.51 -2.30 17.30
N CYS A 472 -44.46 -1.04 17.75
CA CYS A 472 -44.17 0.16 16.97
C CYS A 472 -45.05 0.37 15.73
N THR A 473 -46.32 0.00 15.87
CA THR A 473 -47.40 0.30 14.92
C THR A 473 -48.27 1.43 15.46
N ILE A 474 -48.67 2.38 14.62
CA ILE A 474 -49.56 3.48 15.03
C ILE A 474 -50.90 2.88 15.49
N GLU A 475 -51.37 3.30 16.67
CA GLU A 475 -52.60 2.79 17.25
C GLU A 475 -53.86 3.39 16.58
N PRO A 476 -54.98 2.65 16.47
CA PRO A 476 -56.22 3.18 15.90
C PRO A 476 -56.72 4.42 16.66
N GLY A 477 -56.99 5.50 15.93
CA GLY A 477 -57.40 6.79 16.48
C GLY A 477 -56.25 7.72 16.89
N TRP A 478 -55.01 7.33 16.60
CA TRP A 478 -53.82 8.14 16.84
C TRP A 478 -53.12 8.48 15.53
N GLY A 479 -52.60 9.71 15.48
CA GLY A 479 -51.80 10.25 14.39
C GLY A 479 -50.45 10.69 14.92
N CYS A 480 -49.38 10.07 14.44
CA CYS A 480 -48.01 10.46 14.77
C CYS A 480 -47.47 11.35 13.63
N GLU A 481 -47.00 12.55 13.94
CA GLU A 481 -46.38 13.45 12.96
C GLU A 481 -44.87 13.22 12.88
N TYR A 482 -44.27 13.42 11.70
CA TYR A 482 -42.83 13.25 11.47
C TYR A 482 -42.00 14.01 12.53
N PRO A 483 -41.05 13.36 13.24
CA PRO A 483 -40.40 12.09 12.90
C PRO A 483 -41.07 10.82 13.49
N TYR A 484 -42.38 10.84 13.74
CA TYR A 484 -43.21 9.74 14.23
C TYR A 484 -42.92 9.29 15.67
N VAL A 485 -42.16 10.09 16.43
CA VAL A 485 -41.83 9.85 17.86
C VAL A 485 -42.80 10.48 18.86
N SER A 486 -43.91 11.03 18.36
CA SER A 486 -44.92 11.70 19.18
C SER A 486 -46.27 11.54 18.50
N CYS A 487 -47.17 10.86 19.19
CA CYS A 487 -48.49 10.51 18.70
C CYS A 487 -49.55 11.34 19.44
N ASN A 488 -50.51 11.85 18.68
CA ASN A 488 -51.65 12.60 19.22
C ASN A 488 -52.96 11.91 18.78
N VAL A 489 -54.00 12.05 19.58
CA VAL A 489 -55.36 11.62 19.25
C VAL A 489 -55.88 12.38 18.01
N ILE A 490 -56.58 11.69 17.12
CA ILE A 490 -57.11 12.24 15.86
C ILE A 490 -58.51 12.78 16.09
N CYS A 491 -58.62 14.10 16.25
CA CYS A 491 -59.93 14.74 16.33
C CYS A 491 -60.71 14.66 15.01
N GLY A 492 -61.99 14.34 15.12
CA GLY A 492 -62.96 14.18 14.05
C GLY A 492 -63.06 12.76 13.49
N ASP A 493 -62.62 11.73 14.23
CA ASP A 493 -62.67 10.34 13.79
C ASP A 493 -63.87 9.54 14.33
N GLY A 494 -64.62 10.13 15.26
CA GLY A 494 -65.81 9.57 15.91
C GLY A 494 -65.53 8.78 17.18
N MET A 495 -64.28 8.73 17.66
CA MET A 495 -63.87 8.09 18.91
C MET A 495 -63.54 9.15 19.99
N ILE A 496 -63.49 8.76 21.26
CA ILE A 496 -63.01 9.63 22.34
C ILE A 496 -61.90 8.89 23.06
N LEU A 497 -60.67 9.31 22.80
CA LEU A 497 -59.43 8.72 23.29
C LEU A 497 -58.58 9.76 24.05
N GLY A 498 -57.66 9.29 24.88
CA GLY A 498 -56.66 10.13 25.54
C GLY A 498 -57.21 11.37 26.26
N SER A 499 -57.00 12.55 25.66
CA SER A 499 -57.31 13.89 26.20
C SER A 499 -58.58 14.53 25.62
N GLU A 500 -59.35 13.82 24.80
CA GLU A 500 -60.55 14.32 24.13
C GLU A 500 -61.74 14.48 25.10
N GLN A 501 -62.50 15.56 24.93
CA GLN A 501 -63.68 15.88 25.76
C GLN A 501 -65.01 15.66 25.01
N CYS A 502 -64.91 15.54 23.69
CA CYS A 502 -65.92 15.24 22.69
C CYS A 502 -65.17 14.84 21.41
N ASP A 503 -65.90 14.27 20.46
CA ASP A 503 -65.54 14.08 19.05
C ASP A 503 -66.84 13.72 18.32
N ASP A 504 -67.33 14.57 17.42
CA ASP A 504 -68.59 14.39 16.69
C ASP A 504 -68.40 13.83 15.26
N GLY A 505 -67.21 13.31 14.97
CA GLY A 505 -66.84 12.75 13.67
C GLY A 505 -66.48 13.79 12.62
N ASN A 506 -66.17 15.03 13.02
CA ASN A 506 -65.69 16.07 12.13
C ASN A 506 -64.78 17.11 12.85
N THR A 507 -64.39 18.19 12.15
CA THR A 507 -63.50 19.24 12.69
C THR A 507 -63.98 20.66 12.37
N ASP A 508 -65.25 20.84 11.99
CA ASP A 508 -65.84 22.15 11.71
C ASP A 508 -66.22 22.83 13.04
N PRO A 509 -65.64 24.00 13.40
CA PRO A 509 -65.95 24.64 14.67
C PRO A 509 -67.37 25.26 14.69
N GLY A 510 -68.03 25.23 15.84
CA GLY A 510 -69.34 25.83 16.06
C GLY A 510 -70.54 24.86 16.07
N ASP A 511 -70.31 23.56 16.08
CA ASP A 511 -71.31 22.48 16.22
C ASP A 511 -71.27 21.77 17.58
N GLY A 512 -70.38 22.20 18.48
CA GLY A 512 -70.27 21.73 19.86
C GLY A 512 -68.97 21.02 20.20
N CYS A 513 -68.22 20.52 19.22
CA CYS A 513 -66.86 20.04 19.41
C CYS A 513 -65.85 20.84 18.59
N SER A 514 -64.84 21.42 19.24
CA SER A 514 -63.82 22.17 18.52
C SER A 514 -62.98 21.24 17.64
N ALA A 515 -62.32 21.79 16.62
CA ALA A 515 -61.28 21.13 15.81
C ALA A 515 -60.04 20.60 16.60
N THR A 516 -60.08 20.64 17.93
CA THR A 516 -59.08 20.11 18.88
C THR A 516 -59.73 19.21 19.95
N CYS A 517 -60.94 18.73 19.67
CA CYS A 517 -61.76 17.83 20.47
C CYS A 517 -61.95 18.29 21.92
N GLN A 518 -62.03 19.61 22.08
CA GLN A 518 -62.44 20.27 23.31
C GLN A 518 -63.90 20.71 23.16
N ARG A 519 -64.69 20.53 24.23
CA ARG A 519 -66.10 20.88 24.20
C ARG A 519 -66.27 22.39 24.10
N GLU A 520 -67.10 22.83 23.16
CA GLU A 520 -67.38 24.25 22.98
C GLU A 520 -68.26 24.80 24.12
N THR A 521 -68.16 26.10 24.38
CA THR A 521 -68.93 26.75 25.46
C THR A 521 -70.39 26.94 25.02
N GLY A 522 -71.35 26.64 25.90
CA GLY A 522 -72.78 26.61 25.56
C GLY A 522 -73.28 25.26 25.02
N TRP A 523 -72.43 24.22 25.00
CA TRP A 523 -72.77 22.90 24.44
C TRP A 523 -72.61 21.75 25.45
N THR A 524 -73.48 20.75 25.34
CA THR A 524 -73.35 19.46 26.04
C THR A 524 -73.24 18.33 25.04
N CYS A 525 -72.07 17.70 25.00
CA CYS A 525 -71.79 16.56 24.14
C CYS A 525 -71.92 15.23 24.90
N THR A 526 -72.61 14.24 24.32
CA THR A 526 -72.75 12.89 24.88
C THR A 526 -72.69 11.80 23.81
N GLY A 527 -72.21 10.61 24.17
CA GLY A 527 -72.06 9.48 23.24
C GLY A 527 -70.67 9.37 22.62
N VAL A 528 -70.50 8.35 21.78
CA VAL A 528 -69.32 8.11 20.92
C VAL A 528 -69.84 7.54 19.58
N PRO A 529 -69.79 8.28 18.46
CA PRO A 529 -69.44 9.69 18.35
C PRO A 529 -70.31 10.59 19.24
N SER A 530 -69.77 11.74 19.60
CA SER A 530 -70.45 12.79 20.36
C SER A 530 -71.61 13.34 19.57
N LEU A 531 -72.77 13.40 20.21
CA LEU A 531 -73.88 14.23 19.81
C LEU A 531 -73.89 15.43 20.74
N CYS A 532 -73.68 16.61 20.18
CA CYS A 532 -73.63 17.87 20.90
C CYS A 532 -74.93 18.66 20.70
N ASP A 533 -75.60 18.96 21.81
CA ASP A 533 -76.79 19.82 21.86
C ASP A 533 -76.44 21.13 22.59
N THR A 534 -77.09 22.23 22.22
CA THR A 534 -76.91 23.53 22.90
C THR A 534 -77.61 23.55 24.26
N VAL A 535 -77.12 24.36 25.20
CA VAL A 535 -77.57 24.39 26.60
C VAL A 535 -78.45 25.61 26.86
N CYS A 536 -79.74 25.45 26.58
CA CYS A 536 -80.71 26.51 26.82
C CYS A 536 -80.79 26.94 28.30
N GLY A 537 -80.80 28.26 28.51
CA GLY A 537 -80.91 28.93 29.80
C GLY A 537 -79.57 29.21 30.49
N ASP A 538 -78.46 29.33 29.76
CA ASP A 538 -77.12 29.54 30.33
C ASP A 538 -76.55 30.97 30.14
N ASN A 539 -77.28 31.86 29.46
CA ASN A 539 -76.93 33.21 28.99
C ASN A 539 -75.98 33.24 27.76
N ILE A 540 -75.83 32.15 27.01
CA ILE A 540 -74.92 32.03 25.87
C ILE A 540 -75.67 31.50 24.65
N THR A 541 -76.16 32.38 23.78
CA THR A 541 -76.77 31.96 22.51
C THR A 541 -75.76 31.23 21.62
N ALA A 542 -75.91 29.92 21.48
CA ALA A 542 -75.05 29.03 20.71
C ALA A 542 -75.82 28.30 19.58
N GLY A 543 -75.10 27.84 18.56
CA GLY A 543 -75.63 26.95 17.52
C GLY A 543 -76.95 27.42 16.86
N LEU A 544 -78.04 26.69 17.15
CA LEU A 544 -79.37 26.90 16.56
C LEU A 544 -80.34 27.72 17.45
N GLU A 545 -79.88 28.24 18.58
CA GLU A 545 -80.71 28.99 19.52
C GLU A 545 -81.16 30.34 18.95
N GLN A 546 -82.44 30.66 19.17
CA GLN A 546 -83.04 31.93 18.70
C GLN A 546 -82.97 33.04 19.76
N CYS A 547 -82.77 32.64 21.02
CA CYS A 547 -82.61 33.45 22.21
C CYS A 547 -82.03 32.56 23.32
N ASP A 548 -81.51 33.20 24.36
CA ASP A 548 -81.26 32.62 25.67
C ASP A 548 -81.40 33.76 26.68
N ASP A 549 -82.19 33.56 27.75
CA ASP A 549 -82.45 34.57 28.80
C ASP A 549 -81.96 34.11 30.19
N GLY A 550 -81.02 33.16 30.21
CA GLY A 550 -80.38 32.66 31.42
C GLY A 550 -81.28 31.79 32.30
N ASN A 551 -82.42 31.32 31.77
CA ASN A 551 -83.31 30.42 32.49
C ASN A 551 -84.18 29.55 31.55
N LEU A 552 -85.14 28.79 32.12
CA LEU A 552 -86.02 27.86 31.39
C LEU A 552 -87.51 28.09 31.72
N THR A 553 -87.92 29.32 32.02
CA THR A 553 -89.31 29.63 32.42
C THR A 553 -90.14 30.07 31.21
N PRO A 554 -91.14 29.31 30.75
CA PRO A 554 -91.93 29.75 29.60
C PRO A 554 -92.69 31.06 29.88
N GLY A 555 -92.60 32.01 28.93
CA GLY A 555 -93.38 33.25 28.85
C GLY A 555 -92.62 34.55 29.14
N ASP A 556 -91.37 34.50 29.58
CA ASP A 556 -90.60 35.68 30.04
C ASP A 556 -89.68 36.32 28.99
N GLY A 557 -89.06 35.53 28.11
CA GLY A 557 -88.12 35.99 27.08
C GLY A 557 -87.99 34.96 25.96
N CYS A 558 -87.69 33.74 26.34
CA CYS A 558 -87.34 32.59 25.53
C CYS A 558 -88.06 31.35 26.06
N SER A 559 -88.34 30.36 25.20
CA SER A 559 -88.94 29.10 25.66
C SER A 559 -87.92 28.18 26.30
N GLU A 560 -88.40 27.15 27.02
CA GLU A 560 -87.59 26.03 27.52
C GLU A 560 -86.86 25.22 26.41
N PHE A 561 -87.04 25.58 25.13
CA PHE A 561 -86.38 25.02 23.95
C PHE A 561 -85.60 26.08 23.14
N CYS A 562 -85.26 27.22 23.76
CA CYS A 562 -84.54 28.34 23.16
C CYS A 562 -85.11 28.88 21.83
N THR A 563 -86.45 28.86 21.73
CA THR A 563 -87.21 29.49 20.65
C THR A 563 -87.93 30.74 21.12
N LEU A 564 -88.06 31.72 20.23
CA LEU A 564 -88.48 33.08 20.58
C LEU A 564 -89.98 33.20 20.84
N GLU A 565 -90.39 33.44 22.10
CA GLU A 565 -91.80 33.50 22.49
C GLU A 565 -92.45 34.88 22.34
N CYS A 566 -92.39 35.47 21.14
CA CYS A 566 -93.06 36.74 20.84
C CYS A 566 -94.48 36.53 20.29
N GLY A 567 -95.40 37.40 20.69
CA GLY A 567 -96.77 37.41 20.16
C GLY A 567 -96.87 37.89 18.70
N THR A 568 -98.10 38.07 18.24
CA THR A 568 -98.41 38.62 16.89
C THR A 568 -99.22 39.92 16.92
N ASP A 569 -99.58 40.42 18.11
CA ASP A 569 -100.28 41.70 18.28
C ASP A 569 -99.42 42.63 19.13
N CYS A 570 -98.88 43.67 18.49
CA CYS A 570 -98.00 44.62 19.14
C CYS A 570 -98.66 45.38 20.31
N PHE A 571 -99.99 45.43 20.41
CA PHE A 571 -100.70 46.01 21.57
C PHE A 571 -101.20 44.93 22.56
N GLY A 572 -101.12 43.65 22.19
CA GLY A 572 -101.43 42.51 23.04
C GLY A 572 -100.50 42.38 24.24
N PRO A 573 -100.79 41.47 25.19
CA PRO A 573 -99.94 41.24 26.36
C PRO A 573 -98.52 40.80 25.98
N ASP A 574 -98.41 39.98 24.93
CA ASP A 574 -97.18 39.27 24.52
C ASP A 574 -96.41 40.02 23.41
N GLY A 575 -96.89 41.20 23.00
CA GLY A 575 -96.29 42.04 21.98
C GLY A 575 -96.23 41.40 20.58
N CYS A 576 -95.28 41.88 19.77
CA CYS A 576 -94.99 41.37 18.43
C CYS A 576 -93.50 41.42 18.11
N LEU A 577 -93.07 40.56 17.18
CA LEU A 577 -91.69 40.54 16.68
C LEU A 577 -91.47 41.59 15.57
N THR A 578 -90.40 42.39 15.65
CA THR A 578 -90.00 43.29 14.56
C THR A 578 -89.22 42.58 13.45
N PRO A 579 -89.13 43.16 12.24
CA PRO A 579 -88.26 42.65 11.17
C PRO A 579 -86.78 42.49 11.55
N GLY A 580 -86.25 43.28 12.50
CA GLY A 580 -84.91 43.12 13.07
C GLY A 580 -84.84 42.25 14.33
N GLY A 581 -85.84 41.41 14.59
CA GLY A 581 -85.78 40.36 15.62
C GLY A 581 -86.05 40.82 17.06
N LYS A 582 -86.77 41.94 17.28
CA LYS A 582 -87.06 42.47 18.62
C LYS A 582 -88.50 42.22 19.06
N CYS A 583 -88.73 41.66 20.25
CA CYS A 583 -90.05 41.68 20.89
C CYS A 583 -90.38 43.10 21.31
N ILE A 584 -91.46 43.66 20.77
CA ILE A 584 -91.93 45.00 21.13
C ILE A 584 -93.40 44.99 21.53
N ARG A 585 -93.74 45.89 22.44
CA ARG A 585 -95.10 46.14 22.88
C ARG A 585 -95.41 47.63 22.87
N PHE A 586 -96.43 48.02 22.13
CA PHE A 586 -96.96 49.37 22.06
C PHE A 586 -97.99 49.61 23.16
N THR A 587 -97.94 50.80 23.76
CA THR A 587 -98.81 51.21 24.86
C THR A 587 -98.97 52.72 24.89
N CYS A 588 -100.07 53.21 25.47
CA CYS A 588 -100.34 54.65 25.57
C CYS A 588 -99.88 55.20 26.93
N ARG A 589 -99.03 56.22 26.89
CA ARG A 589 -98.38 56.83 28.05
C ARG A 589 -98.70 58.32 28.12
N SER A 590 -98.98 58.85 29.31
CA SER A 590 -99.11 60.30 29.51
C SER A 590 -97.74 60.98 29.41
N GLY A 591 -97.70 62.24 28.95
CA GLY A 591 -96.45 63.00 28.80
C GLY A 591 -95.56 63.04 30.05
N ASP A 592 -96.16 62.93 31.24
CA ASP A 592 -95.50 63.11 32.53
C ASP A 592 -95.19 61.79 33.27
N ALA A 593 -95.45 60.61 32.67
CA ALA A 593 -95.48 59.32 33.39
C ALA A 593 -94.15 58.80 34.01
N GLY A 594 -93.05 59.55 33.91
CA GLY A 594 -91.74 59.16 34.46
C GLY A 594 -90.99 58.07 33.67
N PRO A 595 -89.66 58.00 33.75
CA PRO A 595 -88.81 57.28 32.78
C PRO A 595 -88.98 55.76 32.72
N ASN A 596 -89.54 55.12 33.76
CA ASN A 596 -89.61 53.65 33.90
C ASN A 596 -91.05 53.14 33.70
N PHE A 597 -91.78 53.68 32.71
CA PHE A 597 -93.19 53.37 32.50
C PHE A 597 -93.40 51.94 32.00
N CYS A 598 -92.59 51.49 31.03
CA CYS A 598 -92.63 50.12 30.53
C CYS A 598 -92.38 49.13 31.68
N THR A 599 -91.39 49.42 32.52
CA THR A 599 -90.96 48.50 33.58
C THR A 599 -91.98 48.45 34.72
N ASN A 600 -92.41 49.61 35.22
CA ASN A 600 -93.32 49.67 36.36
C ASN A 600 -94.78 49.30 36.03
N CYS A 601 -95.23 49.49 34.77
CA CYS A 601 -96.63 49.27 34.40
C CYS A 601 -96.87 48.03 33.52
N MET A 602 -95.85 47.50 32.85
CA MET A 602 -96.00 46.33 31.97
C MET A 602 -94.99 45.20 32.22
N GLY A 603 -93.91 45.45 32.97
CA GLY A 603 -92.82 44.48 33.16
C GLY A 603 -91.84 44.40 31.97
N TRP A 604 -91.83 45.41 31.10
CA TRP A 604 -90.99 45.47 29.89
C TRP A 604 -89.93 46.58 30.04
N ALA A 605 -88.86 46.60 29.23
CA ALA A 605 -87.87 47.68 29.25
C ALA A 605 -88.33 48.91 28.46
N ASP A 606 -88.04 50.12 28.99
CA ASP A 606 -88.17 51.37 28.23
C ASP A 606 -87.01 51.47 27.22
N ILE A 607 -87.32 51.69 25.95
CA ILE A 607 -86.30 51.82 24.89
C ILE A 607 -85.54 53.15 25.06
N THR A 608 -84.22 53.07 25.17
CA THR A 608 -83.37 54.26 25.32
C THR A 608 -83.23 55.04 24.01
N TYR A 609 -82.79 56.30 24.09
CA TYR A 609 -82.51 57.15 22.92
C TYR A 609 -81.42 56.56 22.03
N ASP A 610 -80.37 55.97 22.63
CA ASP A 610 -79.28 55.37 21.86
C ASP A 610 -79.70 54.06 21.21
N GLN A 611 -80.52 53.23 21.86
CA GLN A 611 -81.21 52.11 21.20
C GLN A 611 -82.11 52.62 20.07
N TRP A 612 -82.94 53.63 20.32
CA TRP A 612 -83.84 54.22 19.31
C TRP A 612 -83.07 54.71 18.08
N MET A 613 -81.99 55.46 18.25
CA MET A 613 -81.23 56.08 17.17
C MET A 613 -80.22 55.15 16.48
N ASN A 614 -79.53 54.29 17.24
CA ASN A 614 -78.39 53.50 16.76
C ASN A 614 -78.65 51.98 16.79
N GLY A 615 -79.59 51.51 17.61
CA GLY A 615 -79.93 50.09 17.77
C GLY A 615 -81.03 49.57 16.83
N GLY A 616 -81.36 50.28 15.75
CA GLY A 616 -82.35 49.84 14.75
C GLY A 616 -83.83 50.04 15.11
N TYR A 617 -84.16 50.23 16.39
CA TYR A 617 -85.56 50.36 16.84
C TYR A 617 -86.33 51.45 16.10
N CYS A 618 -85.73 52.60 15.80
CA CYS A 618 -86.48 53.63 15.08
C CYS A 618 -86.97 53.18 13.69
N SER A 619 -86.14 52.50 12.89
CA SER A 619 -86.59 51.96 11.60
C SER A 619 -87.62 50.85 11.77
N ASP A 620 -87.35 49.95 12.72
CA ASP A 620 -88.12 48.73 12.96
C ASP A 620 -89.53 49.02 13.49
N LEU A 621 -89.64 49.81 14.55
CA LEU A 621 -90.92 50.12 15.19
C LEU A 621 -91.82 50.94 14.23
N ILE A 622 -91.22 51.84 13.44
CA ILE A 622 -91.95 52.58 12.41
C ILE A 622 -92.44 51.64 11.30
N ALA A 623 -91.62 50.67 10.89
CA ALA A 623 -92.01 49.67 9.89
C ALA A 623 -93.13 48.74 10.41
N THR A 624 -92.94 48.14 11.58
CA THR A 624 -93.92 47.23 12.22
C THR A 624 -95.26 47.91 12.45
N TYR A 625 -95.28 49.11 13.01
CA TYR A 625 -96.53 49.86 13.24
C TYR A 625 -97.26 50.19 11.93
N ARG A 626 -96.53 50.60 10.89
CA ARG A 626 -97.12 50.87 9.58
C ARG A 626 -97.67 49.61 8.90
N ALA A 627 -96.99 48.48 9.05
CA ALA A 627 -97.42 47.19 8.53
C ALA A 627 -98.74 46.71 9.18
N HIS A 628 -98.87 46.84 10.51
CA HIS A 628 -100.08 46.42 11.23
C HIS A 628 -101.30 47.35 11.04
N TYR A 629 -101.09 48.68 11.03
CA TYR A 629 -102.22 49.63 11.12
C TYR A 629 -102.50 50.44 9.84
N GLY A 630 -101.64 50.34 8.81
CA GLY A 630 -101.93 50.80 7.44
C GLY A 630 -102.16 52.31 7.24
N THR A 631 -102.12 53.13 8.29
CA THR A 631 -102.36 54.57 8.22
C THR A 631 -101.08 55.33 7.91
N ALA A 632 -101.08 56.03 6.77
CA ALA A 632 -100.29 57.23 6.66
C ALA A 632 -100.88 58.27 7.63
N THR A 633 -100.04 58.73 8.55
CA THR A 633 -100.25 59.96 9.31
C THR A 633 -100.58 61.10 8.33
N ARG A 634 -101.43 62.05 8.76
CA ARG A 634 -102.16 62.90 7.81
C ARG A 634 -101.46 64.22 7.49
N CYS A 635 -100.13 64.23 7.35
CA CYS A 635 -99.37 65.39 6.84
C CYS A 635 -97.90 65.13 6.39
N GLY A 636 -97.54 63.99 5.76
CA GLY A 636 -96.19 63.87 5.16
C GLY A 636 -95.86 62.53 4.49
N GLY A 637 -95.25 62.58 3.30
CA GLY A 637 -95.02 61.40 2.45
C GLY A 637 -93.82 60.48 2.80
N SER A 638 -93.14 60.66 3.94
CA SER A 638 -91.98 59.84 4.32
C SER A 638 -91.90 59.60 5.82
N ALA A 639 -91.61 58.35 6.21
CA ALA A 639 -91.12 58.05 7.55
C ALA A 639 -89.62 58.36 7.60
N SER A 640 -89.17 58.96 8.70
CA SER A 640 -87.75 59.13 8.99
C SER A 640 -87.51 59.10 10.49
N CYS A 641 -86.28 58.75 10.86
CA CYS A 641 -85.81 58.81 12.24
C CYS A 641 -85.43 60.24 12.59
N CYS A 642 -86.15 60.81 13.57
CA CYS A 642 -85.92 62.17 14.02
C CYS A 642 -84.71 62.22 14.98
N SER A 643 -83.64 62.88 14.57
CA SER A 643 -82.45 63.11 15.40
C SER A 643 -82.54 64.46 16.15
N GLY A 644 -82.51 64.40 17.48
CA GLY A 644 -82.36 65.57 18.36
C GLY A 644 -83.63 66.14 18.99
N ALA A 645 -83.47 67.16 19.83
CA ALA A 645 -84.51 67.67 20.74
C ALA A 645 -85.49 68.70 20.11
N GLY A 646 -85.58 68.78 18.78
CA GLY A 646 -86.23 69.87 18.05
C GLY A 646 -87.11 69.40 16.88
N CYS A 647 -87.83 68.29 17.04
CA CYS A 647 -88.61 67.62 15.99
C CYS A 647 -89.89 68.39 15.59
N VAL A 648 -89.75 69.57 14.97
CA VAL A 648 -90.85 70.37 14.41
C VAL A 648 -90.92 70.16 12.90
N GLY A 649 -91.76 69.22 12.46
CA GLY A 649 -91.97 68.89 11.05
C GLY A 649 -91.73 67.41 10.76
N GLY A 650 -92.58 66.55 11.31
CA GLY A 650 -92.51 65.10 11.16
C GLY A 650 -93.76 64.46 11.72
N ASP A 651 -94.29 63.48 11.00
CA ASP A 651 -95.70 63.08 11.09
C ASP A 651 -95.91 61.88 12.04
N ASN A 652 -94.83 61.29 12.56
CA ASN A 652 -94.82 60.08 13.39
C ASN A 652 -94.83 60.41 14.90
N ALA A 653 -95.76 59.85 15.67
CA ALA A 653 -95.86 60.04 17.13
C ALA A 653 -95.21 58.88 17.92
N TRP A 654 -94.07 59.12 18.58
CA TRP A 654 -93.29 58.10 19.31
C TRP A 654 -92.63 58.67 20.58
N HIS A 655 -92.34 57.80 21.56
CA HIS A 655 -91.74 58.15 22.85
C HIS A 655 -90.56 57.21 23.21
N PHE A 656 -89.44 57.77 23.68
CA PHE A 656 -88.19 57.07 24.03
C PHE A 656 -87.38 57.86 25.10
N HIS A 657 -86.45 57.23 25.82
CA HIS A 657 -85.77 57.83 26.99
C HIS A 657 -84.26 58.02 26.80
N ASP A 658 -83.72 59.23 26.91
CA ASP A 658 -82.26 59.47 26.71
C ASP A 658 -81.36 59.19 27.92
N GLY A 659 -81.79 58.32 28.82
CA GLY A 659 -81.12 58.03 30.09
C GLY A 659 -81.28 59.12 31.15
N VAL A 660 -81.82 60.30 30.79
CA VAL A 660 -82.07 61.42 31.73
C VAL A 660 -83.47 61.99 31.57
N ASN A 661 -83.97 62.12 30.35
CA ASN A 661 -85.21 62.80 29.99
C ASN A 661 -86.08 61.92 29.08
N ASN A 662 -87.38 62.17 29.17
CA ASN A 662 -88.36 61.61 28.25
C ASN A 662 -88.37 62.43 26.95
N ARG A 663 -88.11 61.78 25.82
CA ARG A 663 -88.13 62.37 24.49
C ARG A 663 -89.34 61.84 23.72
N GLY A 664 -89.79 62.61 22.74
CA GLY A 664 -90.78 62.12 21.80
C GLY A 664 -90.97 63.03 20.61
N ALA A 665 -91.19 62.41 19.46
CA ALA A 665 -91.47 63.07 18.19
C ALA A 665 -92.98 63.07 17.93
N GLY A 666 -93.45 64.02 17.11
CA GLY A 666 -94.81 64.09 16.58
C GLY A 666 -95.83 64.86 17.43
N PRO A 667 -96.94 65.30 16.80
CA PRO A 667 -98.05 65.96 17.47
C PRO A 667 -98.93 64.99 18.29
N CYS A 668 -99.74 65.55 19.17
CA CYS A 668 -100.60 64.83 20.09
C CYS A 668 -101.79 64.11 19.44
N LEU A 669 -102.15 62.95 19.98
CA LEU A 669 -103.45 62.31 19.72
C LEU A 669 -104.56 63.04 20.51
N GLY A 670 -104.96 64.21 20.00
CA GLY A 670 -105.92 65.12 20.65
C GLY A 670 -107.14 65.53 19.80
N CYS A 671 -107.26 65.03 18.55
CA CYS A 671 -108.38 65.34 17.66
C CYS A 671 -108.82 64.11 16.83
N SER A 672 -109.86 63.41 17.31
CA SER A 672 -110.76 62.52 16.55
C SER A 672 -110.23 61.20 15.96
N GLY A 673 -110.62 60.07 16.58
CA GLY A 673 -110.76 58.76 15.92
C GLY A 673 -109.76 57.70 16.39
N ASP A 674 -110.20 56.78 17.25
CA ASP A 674 -109.37 55.85 18.03
C ASP A 674 -109.49 54.38 17.55
N VAL A 675 -108.46 53.56 17.77
CA VAL A 675 -108.54 52.12 18.11
C VAL A 675 -107.21 51.63 18.74
N ASN A 676 -106.78 52.26 19.85
CA ASN A 676 -106.16 51.62 21.04
C ASN A 676 -105.40 52.59 21.98
N CYS A 677 -105.81 53.87 22.08
CA CYS A 677 -105.60 54.68 23.31
C CYS A 677 -106.90 54.86 24.12
N SER A 678 -107.84 53.92 23.96
CA SER A 678 -109.24 54.00 24.37
C SER A 678 -109.52 53.67 25.85
N TYR A 679 -108.69 54.12 26.81
CA TYR A 679 -109.03 53.98 28.25
C TYR A 679 -108.45 55.01 29.25
N TRP A 680 -108.19 56.27 28.86
CA TRP A 680 -107.81 57.34 29.81
C TRP A 680 -108.71 58.60 29.68
N ASN A 681 -109.94 58.47 30.19
CA ASN A 681 -111.08 59.36 29.91
C ASN A 681 -111.12 60.74 30.61
N PHE A 682 -109.99 61.31 31.10
CA PHE A 682 -109.99 62.60 31.81
C PHE A 682 -108.74 63.48 31.53
N ILE A 683 -108.42 63.72 30.26
CA ILE A 683 -107.35 64.67 29.89
C ILE A 683 -107.92 66.08 29.72
N TYR A 684 -107.45 67.02 30.53
CA TYR A 684 -107.78 68.45 30.44
C TYR A 684 -106.63 69.24 29.77
N ASN A 685 -106.91 69.75 28.57
CA ASN A 685 -106.33 70.87 27.79
C ASN A 685 -104.83 71.24 27.75
N ASP A 686 -103.95 70.73 28.61
CA ASP A 686 -102.54 71.18 28.69
C ASP A 686 -101.53 70.02 28.49
N THR A 687 -101.99 68.76 28.43
CA THR A 687 -101.14 67.55 28.37
C THR A 687 -101.52 66.62 27.21
N TYR A 688 -100.52 65.92 26.68
CA TYR A 688 -100.64 65.09 25.49
C TYR A 688 -100.29 63.61 25.77
N THR A 689 -101.07 62.68 25.21
CA THR A 689 -100.76 61.23 25.23
C THR A 689 -99.88 60.85 24.06
N ARG A 690 -98.92 59.95 24.29
CA ARG A 690 -97.99 59.41 23.28
C ARG A 690 -98.01 57.89 23.25
N ILE A 691 -97.76 57.32 22.07
CA ILE A 691 -97.46 55.89 21.94
C ILE A 691 -96.01 55.69 22.44
N THR A 692 -95.86 54.82 23.41
CA THR A 692 -94.56 54.30 23.87
C THR A 692 -94.43 52.88 23.36
N ALA A 693 -93.22 52.56 22.90
CA ALA A 693 -92.84 51.20 22.60
C ALA A 693 -91.90 50.72 23.71
N CYS A 694 -92.15 49.51 24.18
CA CYS A 694 -91.38 48.84 25.20
C CYS A 694 -90.80 47.57 24.59
N GLU A 695 -89.61 47.17 25.02
CA GLU A 695 -88.94 45.94 24.57
C GLU A 695 -89.02 44.87 25.67
N ARG A 696 -89.18 43.60 25.29
CA ARG A 696 -88.88 42.49 26.19
C ARG A 696 -87.39 42.20 26.03
N LEU A 697 -86.62 42.41 27.09
CA LEU A 697 -85.20 42.05 27.07
C LEU A 697 -85.11 40.52 27.04
N TYR A 698 -84.11 40.05 26.30
CA TYR A 698 -83.57 38.71 26.32
C TYR A 698 -82.19 38.83 26.97
#